data_AF-A0A945SBW4-F1
#
_entry.id   AF-A0A945SBW4-F1
#
_cell.length_a   1.000
_cell.length_b   1.000
_cell.length_c   1.000
_cell.angle_alpha   90.00
_cell.angle_beta   90.00
_cell.angle_gamma   90.00
#
_symmetry.space_group_name_H-M   'P 1'
#
loop_
_entity.id
_entity.type
_entity.pdbx_description
1 polymer ?
#
loop_
_entity_poly.entity_id
_entity_poly.type
_entity_poly.pdbx_seq_one_letter_code
_entity_poly.pdbx_strand_id
1 'polypeptide(L)'
;MKRLNSSISFRSGLVALALCLGVSASAGWIEKKEDGRTIIHVKAFRLPDPTRTDTKTRADVAVIKEFTRRFPQIFRERYKAKYEADAGKYGDFDWENVEIELQQFSGITVEGMGMDSRPLMAIAGGVAPDILYVNFRQSDTYIQEGFLYPLDKPEDGYLSGMTQEEMDFAVHEKIWPVIKRRGPGGEEHTWAMPFGGVLGKVILYRKDLLDAAGVAYPQNDWTWEDFFEACKKLTDPKRGTYGARFGKGKSESWYWVTFLWSAGGEAMMYNPENDEWRASFDTRAAATALEFYTRICNEHWVDDTGRNRYGYAYKETEAGQKWELGQIGFYPAYIDEKLFSTINPDITGMVAVPLGYADENGVRHRGGELNSRMQGLFSDIKDPAVRDAAWEFLKFHESKDATRIRTRIMVEGGLGRFVNPRYLHLFGYEDLIRLAPRGWEETFQIAIETGKPEPYGRNCQLVYHVMTKPLITAETMARAGELPEDQGERVAVMQGLLKDGVSEANEKMIGLLTPKEVLVRRTCATGLLILIVIGFTLVFRKIIRIFTPPKIEGAETVTWGFVKYRWGYVIIIPAVLSIFFWRYVPLVMGSGMAFQNYRIMGGSEFVGVDNFANLLWDAEWWRAVWNSLRYSFLVVGLTFLPPVILAVLLQEIPRGKILFRTLFYLPAVITGLVVIYLWRSFYEKSEFGVLNAVVLKIPAIGFILVGLTLFLILYFFAKRLWLHEVHWVSVICFLAGLGMFWFFASFAFRVFKASPEPFWVDLFLPMKDPYEWLDDPKTAMLCCVLPMVWAGMGPGCLIYLAALKGIAPDFYEAADIDGATFIDKILFVVIPILKPLLIIQFVGVFIASWQNTAFILAMTGGAKGTEVAGLHIFYKAYLYLKFGPATAMAWVLGFMLIGFTVDRLRILSRLEFKTTGNKD
;
A
#
# COMPACT_ATOMS: atom_id res chain seq x y z
N MET A 1 20.09 -33.49 -30.16
CA MET A 1 20.06 -32.25 -29.34
C MET A 1 20.13 -30.93 -30.14
N LYS A 2 20.81 -30.83 -31.29
CA LYS A 2 20.85 -29.56 -32.08
C LYS A 2 19.56 -29.17 -32.82
N ARG A 3 18.64 -30.11 -33.11
CA ARG A 3 17.34 -29.82 -33.77
C ARG A 3 16.19 -29.43 -32.83
N LEU A 4 16.31 -29.62 -31.51
CA LEU A 4 15.29 -29.19 -30.55
C LEU A 4 15.40 -27.69 -30.20
N ASN A 5 16.63 -27.15 -30.09
CA ASN A 5 16.85 -25.75 -29.70
C ASN A 5 16.42 -24.72 -30.77
N SER A 6 16.40 -25.08 -32.06
CA SER A 6 15.95 -24.17 -33.12
C SER A 6 14.41 -23.99 -33.12
N SER A 7 13.66 -25.02 -32.71
CA SER A 7 12.20 -24.94 -32.61
C SER A 7 11.72 -24.11 -31.42
N ILE A 8 12.49 -24.13 -30.32
CA ILE A 8 12.20 -23.37 -29.10
C ILE A 8 12.51 -21.89 -29.34
N SER A 9 13.68 -21.56 -29.91
CA SER A 9 14.05 -20.17 -30.25
C SER A 9 13.09 -19.50 -31.24
N PHE A 10 12.54 -20.25 -32.19
CA PHE A 10 11.60 -19.71 -33.18
C PHE A 10 10.21 -19.46 -32.57
N ARG A 11 9.75 -20.33 -31.66
CA ARG A 11 8.53 -20.11 -30.86
C ARG A 11 8.70 -18.95 -29.87
N SER A 12 9.85 -18.82 -29.21
CA SER A 12 10.15 -17.67 -28.35
C SER A 12 10.20 -16.35 -29.13
N GLY A 13 10.74 -16.38 -30.35
CA GLY A 13 10.75 -15.23 -31.27
C GLY A 13 9.36 -14.82 -31.74
N LEU A 14 8.47 -15.78 -32.02
CA LEU A 14 7.07 -15.53 -32.35
C LEU A 14 6.25 -15.01 -31.16
N VAL A 15 6.53 -15.47 -29.94
CA VAL A 15 5.90 -14.94 -28.71
C VAL A 15 6.35 -13.50 -28.44
N ALA A 16 7.64 -13.19 -28.65
CA ALA A 16 8.16 -11.83 -28.58
C ALA A 16 7.58 -10.93 -29.69
N LEU A 17 7.38 -11.48 -30.91
CA LEU A 17 6.74 -10.75 -32.01
C LEU A 17 5.24 -10.52 -31.74
N ALA A 18 4.54 -11.47 -31.12
CA ALA A 18 3.14 -11.32 -30.70
C ALA A 18 2.98 -10.27 -29.58
N LEU A 19 3.98 -10.14 -28.69
CA LEU A 19 4.07 -9.05 -27.71
C LEU A 19 4.37 -7.70 -28.36
N CYS A 20 5.16 -7.66 -29.44
CA CYS A 20 5.43 -6.43 -30.21
C CYS A 20 4.30 -6.03 -31.15
N LEU A 21 3.47 -6.98 -31.61
CA LEU A 21 2.34 -6.73 -32.53
C LEU A 21 1.08 -6.22 -31.83
N GLY A 22 1.14 -5.94 -30.52
CA GLY A 22 0.00 -5.36 -29.82
C GLY A 22 -1.25 -6.23 -29.97
N VAL A 23 -1.12 -7.55 -29.78
CA VAL A 23 -2.30 -8.35 -29.45
C VAL A 23 -2.73 -7.88 -28.07
N SER A 24 -3.47 -6.78 -28.06
CA SER A 24 -4.29 -6.34 -26.95
C SER A 24 -5.14 -7.57 -26.64
N ALA A 25 -4.84 -8.26 -25.54
CA ALA A 25 -5.70 -9.34 -25.07
C ALA A 25 -6.94 -8.64 -24.52
N SER A 26 -7.79 -8.18 -25.45
CA SER A 26 -8.91 -7.32 -25.15
C SER A 26 -9.90 -8.04 -24.23
N ALA A 27 -10.80 -7.23 -23.69
CA ALA A 27 -12.21 -7.51 -23.45
C ALA A 27 -12.77 -8.79 -24.11
N GLY A 28 -13.89 -9.27 -23.58
CA GLY A 28 -14.67 -10.37 -24.13
C GLY A 28 -14.81 -10.33 -25.65
N TRP A 29 -14.95 -11.50 -26.27
CA TRP A 29 -14.95 -11.64 -27.73
C TRP A 29 -16.08 -12.58 -28.17
N ILE A 30 -16.37 -12.56 -29.46
CA ILE A 30 -17.36 -13.45 -30.07
C ILE A 30 -16.61 -14.56 -30.82
N GLU A 31 -16.95 -15.81 -30.54
CA GLU A 31 -16.41 -16.99 -31.21
C GLU A 31 -17.50 -17.64 -32.06
N LYS A 32 -17.19 -17.90 -33.33
CA LYS A 32 -18.03 -18.72 -34.22
C LYS A 32 -17.48 -20.15 -34.22
N LYS A 33 -18.26 -21.10 -33.72
CA LYS A 33 -17.87 -22.52 -33.73
C LYS A 33 -18.06 -23.15 -35.10
N GLU A 34 -17.32 -24.22 -35.37
CA GLU A 34 -17.40 -24.99 -36.62
C GLU A 34 -18.80 -25.57 -36.87
N ASP A 35 -19.60 -25.76 -35.82
CA ASP A 35 -20.98 -26.23 -35.89
C ASP A 35 -22.01 -25.11 -36.15
N GLY A 36 -21.55 -23.87 -36.36
CA GLY A 36 -22.39 -22.71 -36.68
C GLY A 36 -22.83 -21.90 -35.47
N ARG A 37 -22.64 -22.37 -34.24
CA ARG A 37 -23.04 -21.66 -33.02
C ARG A 37 -22.18 -20.42 -32.77
N THR A 38 -22.81 -19.40 -32.17
CA THR A 38 -22.15 -18.16 -31.76
C THR A 38 -21.97 -18.17 -30.24
N ILE A 39 -20.73 -18.04 -29.75
CA ILE A 39 -20.43 -17.96 -28.31
C ILE A 39 -19.93 -16.56 -27.99
N ILE A 40 -20.59 -15.90 -27.04
CA ILE A 40 -20.16 -14.62 -26.51
C ILE A 40 -19.35 -14.88 -25.23
N HIS A 41 -18.05 -14.59 -25.27
CA HIS A 41 -17.17 -14.69 -24.12
C HIS A 41 -17.19 -13.37 -23.35
N VAL A 42 -17.54 -13.41 -22.07
CA VAL A 42 -17.56 -12.23 -21.19
C VAL A 42 -16.65 -12.45 -19.99
N LYS A 43 -15.70 -11.55 -19.78
CA LYS A 43 -14.78 -11.55 -18.63
C LYS A 43 -15.36 -10.75 -17.48
N ALA A 44 -15.72 -11.45 -16.40
CA ALA A 44 -16.18 -10.82 -15.17
C ALA A 44 -15.04 -10.67 -14.16
N PHE A 45 -15.03 -9.55 -13.40
CA PHE A 45 -14.05 -9.30 -12.35
C PHE A 45 -13.93 -10.46 -11.35
N ARG A 46 -15.05 -11.06 -10.97
CA ARG A 46 -15.11 -12.17 -10.03
C ARG A 46 -16.23 -13.13 -10.42
N LEU A 47 -15.88 -14.42 -10.46
CA LEU A 47 -16.84 -15.53 -10.54
C LEU A 47 -16.60 -16.47 -9.34
N PRO A 48 -17.63 -17.22 -8.92
CA PRO A 48 -17.48 -18.23 -7.88
C PRO A 48 -16.61 -19.39 -8.37
N ASP A 49 -15.77 -19.93 -7.49
CA ASP A 49 -14.92 -21.09 -7.79
C ASP A 49 -15.75 -22.39 -7.77
N PRO A 50 -15.94 -23.07 -8.91
CA PRO A 50 -16.79 -24.26 -8.98
C PRO A 50 -16.21 -25.48 -8.24
N THR A 51 -14.93 -25.45 -7.87
CA THR A 51 -14.29 -26.55 -7.14
C THR A 51 -14.57 -26.53 -5.64
N ARG A 52 -15.03 -25.38 -5.11
CA ARG A 52 -15.38 -25.24 -3.70
C ARG A 52 -16.75 -25.87 -3.41
N THR A 53 -16.81 -26.66 -2.34
CA THR A 53 -18.00 -27.43 -1.97
C THR A 53 -18.86 -26.76 -0.90
N ASP A 54 -18.45 -25.59 -0.37
CA ASP A 54 -19.25 -24.88 0.62
C ASP A 54 -20.60 -24.41 0.04
N THR A 55 -21.65 -24.47 0.86
CA THR A 55 -23.03 -24.17 0.45
C THR A 55 -23.18 -22.82 -0.23
N LYS A 56 -22.47 -21.79 0.27
CA LYS A 56 -22.50 -20.46 -0.31
C LYS A 56 -21.94 -20.45 -1.72
N THR A 57 -20.76 -21.01 -1.94
CA THR A 57 -20.15 -21.04 -3.27
C THR A 57 -21.00 -21.86 -4.23
N ARG A 58 -21.62 -22.96 -3.78
CA ARG A 58 -22.61 -23.71 -4.58
C ARG A 58 -23.82 -22.86 -4.98
N ALA A 59 -24.31 -22.02 -4.08
CA ALA A 59 -25.42 -21.11 -4.34
C ALA A 59 -25.09 -20.10 -5.45
N ASP A 60 -23.92 -19.46 -5.36
CA ASP A 60 -23.45 -18.53 -6.41
C ASP A 60 -23.20 -19.25 -7.74
N VAL A 61 -22.58 -20.43 -7.73
CA VAL A 61 -22.39 -21.25 -8.96
C VAL A 61 -23.72 -21.63 -9.61
N ALA A 62 -24.76 -21.92 -8.82
CA ALA A 62 -26.07 -22.24 -9.34
C ALA A 62 -26.75 -21.05 -10.03
N VAL A 63 -26.56 -19.83 -9.49
CA VAL A 63 -27.02 -18.59 -10.16
C VAL A 63 -26.34 -18.44 -11.51
N ILE A 64 -25.02 -18.65 -11.58
CA ILE A 64 -24.26 -18.59 -12.85
C ILE A 64 -24.80 -19.62 -13.86
N LYS A 65 -25.01 -20.86 -13.44
CA LYS A 65 -25.55 -21.92 -14.31
C LYS A 65 -26.95 -21.60 -14.82
N GLU A 66 -27.81 -21.05 -13.97
CA GLU A 66 -29.16 -20.68 -14.37
C GLU A 66 -29.17 -19.51 -15.36
N PHE A 67 -28.29 -18.52 -15.16
CA PHE A 67 -28.10 -17.45 -16.13
C PHE A 67 -27.66 -17.99 -17.48
N THR A 68 -26.59 -18.78 -17.53
CA THR A 68 -26.07 -19.38 -18.77
C THR A 68 -27.13 -20.21 -19.49
N ARG A 69 -28.00 -20.90 -18.75
CA ARG A 69 -29.13 -21.66 -19.31
C ARG A 69 -30.21 -20.78 -19.93
N ARG A 70 -30.52 -19.63 -19.33
CA ARG A 70 -31.58 -18.71 -19.79
C ARG A 70 -31.09 -17.72 -20.86
N PHE A 71 -29.80 -17.43 -20.89
CA PHE A 71 -29.21 -16.42 -21.76
C PHE A 71 -29.57 -16.57 -23.25
N PRO A 72 -29.56 -17.76 -23.88
CA PRO A 72 -29.93 -17.90 -25.29
C PRO A 72 -31.35 -17.40 -25.59
N GLN A 73 -32.30 -17.65 -24.69
CA GLN A 73 -33.68 -17.18 -24.82
C GLN A 73 -33.76 -15.66 -24.62
N ILE A 74 -33.12 -15.13 -23.58
CA ILE A 74 -33.06 -13.68 -23.30
C ILE A 74 -32.49 -12.93 -24.51
N PHE A 75 -31.41 -13.45 -25.09
CA PHE A 75 -30.76 -12.85 -26.25
C PHE A 75 -31.67 -12.83 -27.47
N ARG A 76 -32.33 -13.97 -27.74
CA ARG A 76 -33.26 -14.11 -28.87
C ARG A 76 -34.44 -13.14 -28.78
N GLU A 77 -35.01 -12.97 -27.60
CA GLU A 77 -36.19 -12.13 -27.40
C GLU A 77 -35.86 -10.63 -27.46
N ARG A 78 -34.70 -10.22 -26.93
CA ARG A 78 -34.36 -8.79 -26.76
C ARG A 78 -33.46 -8.22 -27.85
N TYR A 79 -32.51 -9.01 -28.36
CA TYR A 79 -31.40 -8.48 -29.17
C TYR A 79 -31.40 -8.98 -30.61
N LYS A 80 -31.91 -10.19 -30.89
CA LYS A 80 -31.88 -10.79 -32.24
C LYS A 80 -32.38 -9.85 -33.34
N ALA A 81 -33.60 -9.32 -33.20
CA ALA A 81 -34.19 -8.46 -34.23
C ALA A 81 -33.38 -7.18 -34.49
N LYS A 82 -32.77 -6.62 -33.43
CA LYS A 82 -31.87 -5.45 -33.51
C LYS A 82 -30.56 -5.79 -34.24
N TYR A 83 -30.03 -6.99 -34.00
CA TYR A 83 -28.74 -7.43 -34.54
C TYR A 83 -28.83 -7.88 -35.99
N GLU A 84 -29.92 -8.56 -36.38
CA GLU A 84 -30.19 -8.96 -37.77
C GLU A 84 -30.51 -7.74 -38.66
N ALA A 85 -31.07 -6.67 -38.10
CA ALA A 85 -31.42 -5.46 -38.85
C ALA A 85 -30.21 -4.62 -39.28
N ASP A 86 -29.06 -4.74 -38.60
CA ASP A 86 -27.84 -3.95 -38.86
C ASP A 86 -26.58 -4.83 -38.82
N ALA A 87 -26.48 -5.74 -39.79
CA ALA A 87 -25.33 -6.64 -39.93
C ALA A 87 -24.00 -5.90 -40.12
N GLY A 88 -24.02 -4.65 -40.60
CA GLY A 88 -22.82 -3.81 -40.74
C GLY A 88 -22.24 -3.38 -39.39
N LYS A 89 -23.08 -3.19 -38.38
CA LYS A 89 -22.69 -2.81 -37.02
C LYS A 89 -22.41 -3.99 -36.10
N TYR A 90 -23.19 -5.07 -36.21
CA TYR A 90 -23.13 -6.21 -35.29
C TYR A 90 -22.36 -7.42 -35.83
N GLY A 91 -22.11 -7.47 -37.14
CA GLY A 91 -21.43 -8.59 -37.80
C GLY A 91 -22.38 -9.72 -38.21
N ASP A 92 -21.85 -10.61 -39.05
CA ASP A 92 -22.58 -11.74 -39.65
C ASP A 92 -22.35 -13.05 -38.85
N PHE A 93 -23.08 -13.16 -37.74
CA PHE A 93 -23.08 -14.33 -36.86
C PHE A 93 -24.47 -14.99 -36.83
N ASP A 94 -24.52 -16.26 -36.41
CA ASP A 94 -25.79 -16.93 -36.16
C ASP A 94 -26.37 -16.43 -34.82
N TRP A 95 -27.21 -15.39 -34.90
CA TRP A 95 -27.90 -14.79 -33.76
C TRP A 95 -29.11 -15.61 -33.27
N GLU A 96 -29.46 -16.72 -33.94
CA GLU A 96 -30.49 -17.66 -33.48
C GLU A 96 -29.93 -18.64 -32.45
N ASN A 97 -28.68 -19.06 -32.63
CA ASN A 97 -27.98 -20.05 -31.79
C ASN A 97 -26.82 -19.41 -31.01
N VAL A 98 -27.17 -18.55 -30.06
CA VAL A 98 -26.23 -17.82 -29.21
C VAL A 98 -26.06 -18.49 -27.85
N GLU A 99 -24.81 -18.70 -27.44
CA GLU A 99 -24.41 -19.15 -26.10
C GLU A 99 -23.51 -18.10 -25.42
N ILE A 100 -23.35 -18.20 -24.10
CA ILE A 100 -22.48 -17.33 -23.32
C ILE A 100 -21.47 -18.13 -22.51
N GLU A 101 -20.22 -17.67 -22.51
CA GLU A 101 -19.16 -18.19 -21.65
C GLU A 101 -18.67 -17.08 -20.72
N LEU A 102 -18.85 -17.26 -19.42
CA LEU A 102 -18.35 -16.34 -18.40
C LEU A 102 -16.97 -16.77 -17.94
N GLN A 103 -15.99 -15.89 -18.09
CA GLN A 103 -14.60 -16.13 -17.70
C GLN A 103 -14.22 -15.27 -16.51
N GLN A 104 -13.51 -15.88 -15.55
CA GLN A 104 -13.01 -15.13 -14.41
C GLN A 104 -11.75 -14.36 -14.81
N PHE A 105 -11.76 -13.06 -14.54
CA PHE A 105 -10.59 -12.23 -14.72
C PHE A 105 -9.41 -12.67 -13.84
N SER A 106 -8.24 -12.88 -14.44
CA SER A 106 -6.95 -13.11 -13.78
C SER A 106 -6.05 -11.88 -13.90
N GLY A 107 -5.64 -11.29 -12.76
CA GLY A 107 -4.76 -10.13 -12.74
C GLY A 107 -3.70 -10.26 -11.65
N ILE A 108 -2.60 -9.51 -11.80
CA ILE A 108 -1.51 -9.48 -10.81
C ILE A 108 -2.02 -8.81 -9.53
N THR A 109 -1.82 -9.45 -8.38
CA THR A 109 -2.08 -8.88 -7.06
C THR A 109 -0.76 -8.59 -6.36
N VAL A 110 -0.60 -7.39 -5.84
CA VAL A 110 0.56 -7.02 -5.00
C VAL A 110 0.11 -7.06 -3.54
N GLU A 111 0.78 -7.88 -2.74
CA GLU A 111 0.48 -7.98 -1.30
C GLU A 111 0.69 -6.63 -0.60
N GLY A 112 -0.20 -6.30 0.34
CA GLY A 112 -0.20 -5.01 1.04
C GLY A 112 -0.83 -3.85 0.27
N MET A 113 -1.27 -4.06 -0.98
CA MET A 113 -2.08 -3.09 -1.73
C MET A 113 -3.57 -3.42 -1.62
N GLY A 114 -4.42 -2.39 -1.54
CA GLY A 114 -5.88 -2.55 -1.46
C GLY A 114 -6.46 -3.32 -2.66
N MET A 115 -7.71 -3.78 -2.52
CA MET A 115 -8.40 -4.62 -3.51
C MET A 115 -8.50 -3.97 -4.91
N ASP A 116 -8.41 -2.65 -4.98
CA ASP A 116 -8.55 -1.87 -6.21
C ASP A 116 -7.28 -1.84 -7.07
N SER A 117 -6.13 -2.24 -6.52
CA SER A 117 -4.87 -2.27 -7.28
C SER A 117 -4.89 -3.23 -8.47
N ARG A 118 -5.53 -4.40 -8.30
CA ARG A 118 -5.63 -5.43 -9.34
C ARG A 118 -6.40 -4.97 -10.58
N PRO A 119 -7.64 -4.45 -10.49
CA PRO A 119 -8.37 -3.97 -11.67
C PRO A 119 -7.70 -2.77 -12.32
N LEU A 120 -7.14 -1.84 -11.54
CA LEU A 120 -6.48 -0.65 -12.07
C LEU A 120 -5.20 -0.99 -12.86
N MET A 121 -4.38 -1.93 -12.37
CA MET A 121 -3.23 -2.42 -13.13
C MET A 121 -3.65 -3.18 -14.39
N ALA A 122 -4.81 -3.85 -14.38
CA ALA A 122 -5.32 -4.55 -15.55
C ALA A 122 -5.78 -3.58 -16.64
N ILE A 123 -6.45 -2.49 -16.26
CA ILE A 123 -6.80 -1.39 -17.16
C ILE A 123 -5.53 -0.79 -17.76
N ALA A 124 -4.54 -0.45 -16.93
CA ALA A 124 -3.25 0.07 -17.41
C ALA A 124 -2.48 -0.92 -18.30
N GLY A 125 -2.63 -2.23 -18.05
CA GLY A 125 -2.01 -3.30 -18.83
C GLY A 125 -2.80 -3.72 -20.08
N GLY A 126 -3.96 -3.11 -20.36
CA GLY A 126 -4.81 -3.45 -21.51
C GLY A 126 -5.47 -4.84 -21.44
N VAL A 127 -5.67 -5.37 -20.23
CA VAL A 127 -6.26 -6.70 -19.96
C VAL A 127 -7.43 -6.62 -18.97
N ALA A 128 -8.15 -5.49 -19.00
CA ALA A 128 -9.29 -5.24 -18.11
C ALA A 128 -10.44 -6.25 -18.31
N PRO A 129 -11.21 -6.57 -17.25
CA PRO A 129 -12.47 -7.28 -17.41
C PRO A 129 -13.54 -6.41 -18.07
N ASP A 130 -14.54 -7.05 -18.70
CA ASP A 130 -15.72 -6.38 -19.26
C ASP A 130 -16.64 -5.85 -18.17
N ILE A 131 -16.75 -6.60 -17.07
CA ILE A 131 -17.48 -6.19 -15.88
C ILE A 131 -16.47 -5.82 -14.80
N LEU A 132 -16.40 -4.52 -14.50
CA LEU A 132 -15.51 -3.97 -13.48
C LEU A 132 -16.17 -4.03 -12.11
N TYR A 133 -15.37 -4.31 -11.08
CA TYR A 133 -15.72 -3.95 -9.71
C TYR A 133 -15.48 -2.45 -9.52
N VAL A 134 -16.50 -1.74 -9.02
CA VAL A 134 -16.41 -0.32 -8.72
C VAL A 134 -16.44 -0.16 -7.20
N ASN A 135 -15.34 0.35 -6.65
CA ASN A 135 -15.25 0.64 -5.24
C ASN A 135 -16.07 1.90 -4.91
N PHE A 136 -16.89 1.82 -3.87
CA PHE A 136 -17.86 2.86 -3.48
C PHE A 136 -17.24 4.26 -3.39
N ARG A 137 -16.13 4.37 -2.68
CA ARG A 137 -15.37 5.62 -2.46
C ARG A 137 -14.58 6.09 -3.68
N GLN A 138 -14.24 5.19 -4.59
CA GLN A 138 -13.54 5.49 -5.85
C GLN A 138 -14.48 5.68 -7.04
N SER A 139 -15.79 5.52 -6.86
CA SER A 139 -16.80 5.64 -7.91
C SER A 139 -16.57 6.86 -8.80
N ASP A 140 -16.38 8.03 -8.18
CA ASP A 140 -16.04 9.28 -8.88
C ASP A 140 -14.82 9.15 -9.78
N THR A 141 -13.73 8.60 -9.26
CA THR A 141 -12.48 8.45 -10.01
C THR A 141 -12.68 7.53 -11.21
N TYR A 142 -13.43 6.43 -11.06
CA TYR A 142 -13.71 5.53 -12.17
C TYR A 142 -14.56 6.20 -13.26
N ILE A 143 -15.51 7.05 -12.85
CA ILE A 143 -16.34 7.86 -13.74
C ILE A 143 -15.48 8.91 -14.46
N GLN A 144 -14.72 9.72 -13.73
CA GLN A 144 -13.93 10.83 -14.27
C GLN A 144 -12.74 10.39 -15.13
N GLU A 145 -12.15 9.23 -14.83
CA GLU A 145 -11.12 8.59 -15.66
C GLU A 145 -11.71 7.89 -16.89
N GLY A 146 -13.03 7.87 -17.05
CA GLY A 146 -13.71 7.31 -18.21
C GLY A 146 -13.63 5.78 -18.29
N PHE A 147 -13.51 5.09 -17.16
CA PHE A 147 -13.46 3.62 -17.13
C PHE A 147 -14.83 2.97 -17.28
N LEU A 148 -15.91 3.69 -16.93
CA LEU A 148 -17.26 3.12 -16.90
C LEU A 148 -18.06 3.55 -18.13
N TYR A 149 -18.86 2.63 -18.64
CA TYR A 149 -19.85 2.88 -19.68
C TYR A 149 -21.17 3.38 -19.04
N PRO A 150 -21.83 4.43 -19.57
CA PRO A 150 -23.12 4.89 -19.06
C PRO A 150 -24.24 3.88 -19.31
N LEU A 151 -25.00 3.54 -18.27
CA LEU A 151 -26.03 2.48 -18.30
C LEU A 151 -27.43 2.99 -18.68
N ASP A 152 -27.62 4.30 -18.78
CA ASP A 152 -28.92 4.96 -19.08
C ASP A 152 -28.97 5.55 -20.49
N LYS A 153 -28.07 5.14 -21.39
CA LYS A 153 -28.13 5.57 -22.78
C LYS A 153 -29.43 5.11 -23.46
N PRO A 154 -30.17 6.02 -24.11
CA PRO A 154 -31.44 5.67 -24.78
C PRO A 154 -31.29 4.58 -25.86
N GLU A 155 -30.16 4.55 -26.56
CA GLU A 155 -29.86 3.62 -27.66
C GLU A 155 -29.65 2.15 -27.23
N ASP A 156 -29.28 1.94 -25.98
CA ASP A 156 -29.00 0.60 -25.44
C ASP A 156 -30.23 -0.02 -24.76
N GLY A 157 -31.13 0.80 -24.20
CA GLY A 157 -32.38 0.33 -23.59
C GLY A 157 -32.20 -0.43 -22.26
N TYR A 158 -31.04 -0.30 -21.62
CA TYR A 158 -30.66 -1.03 -20.40
C TYR A 158 -31.54 -0.69 -19.19
N LEU A 159 -31.30 0.47 -18.56
CA LEU A 159 -32.06 0.89 -17.37
C LEU A 159 -33.52 1.22 -17.70
N SER A 160 -33.81 1.73 -18.89
CA SER A 160 -35.20 1.97 -19.35
C SER A 160 -35.98 0.67 -19.58
N GLY A 161 -35.30 -0.46 -19.78
CA GLY A 161 -35.89 -1.80 -19.88
C GLY A 161 -36.10 -2.52 -18.54
N MET A 162 -35.88 -1.84 -17.41
CA MET A 162 -36.20 -2.33 -16.07
C MET A 162 -37.50 -1.71 -15.54
N THR A 163 -38.30 -2.50 -14.86
CA THR A 163 -39.47 -2.02 -14.12
C THR A 163 -39.05 -1.30 -12.83
N GLN A 164 -39.91 -0.44 -12.30
CA GLN A 164 -39.63 0.24 -11.02
C GLN A 164 -39.43 -0.75 -9.87
N GLU A 165 -40.20 -1.85 -9.82
CA GLU A 165 -40.03 -2.90 -8.78
C GLU A 165 -38.65 -3.57 -8.88
N GLU A 166 -38.18 -3.88 -10.09
CA GLU A 166 -36.82 -4.42 -10.29
C GLU A 166 -35.75 -3.42 -9.84
N MET A 167 -35.96 -2.13 -10.11
CA MET A 167 -35.03 -1.07 -9.74
C MET A 167 -34.97 -0.88 -8.22
N ASP A 168 -36.11 -0.78 -7.55
CA ASP A 168 -36.21 -0.60 -6.10
C ASP A 168 -35.69 -1.82 -5.33
N PHE A 169 -35.79 -3.01 -5.94
CA PHE A 169 -35.18 -4.22 -5.39
C PHE A 169 -33.64 -4.20 -5.51
N ALA A 170 -33.11 -3.75 -6.65
CA ALA A 170 -31.69 -3.73 -6.92
C ALA A 170 -30.96 -2.59 -6.21
N VAL A 171 -31.51 -1.37 -6.21
CA VAL A 171 -30.84 -0.14 -5.77
C VAL A 171 -31.56 0.47 -4.57
N HIS A 172 -30.88 0.51 -3.43
CA HIS A 172 -31.38 1.23 -2.26
C HIS A 172 -31.28 2.74 -2.47
N GLU A 173 -32.26 3.51 -1.96
CA GLU A 173 -32.38 4.96 -2.21
C GLU A 173 -31.09 5.75 -1.91
N LYS A 174 -30.40 5.40 -0.81
CA LYS A 174 -29.15 6.01 -0.35
C LYS A 174 -27.94 5.77 -1.26
N ILE A 175 -28.03 4.87 -2.25
CA ILE A 175 -26.94 4.55 -3.19
C ILE A 175 -27.03 5.41 -4.45
N TRP A 176 -28.22 5.92 -4.82
CA TRP A 176 -28.40 6.72 -6.04
C TRP A 176 -27.39 7.86 -6.22
N PRO A 177 -27.09 8.68 -5.19
CA PRO A 177 -26.12 9.78 -5.34
C PRO A 177 -24.69 9.33 -5.69
N VAL A 178 -24.37 8.06 -5.46
CA VAL A 178 -23.03 7.49 -5.66
C VAL A 178 -22.86 6.97 -7.09
N ILE A 179 -23.91 6.35 -7.64
CA ILE A 179 -23.89 5.71 -8.96
C ILE A 179 -24.39 6.62 -10.09
N LYS A 180 -25.23 7.62 -9.77
CA LYS A 180 -25.79 8.57 -10.74
C LYS A 180 -25.10 9.92 -10.61
N ARG A 181 -24.18 10.23 -11.53
CA ARG A 181 -23.27 11.38 -11.43
C ARG A 181 -22.86 11.93 -12.80
N ARG A 182 -22.30 13.14 -12.80
CA ARG A 182 -21.71 13.76 -14.00
C ARG A 182 -20.43 13.06 -14.43
N GLY A 183 -20.35 12.68 -15.70
CA GLY A 183 -19.17 12.08 -16.31
C GLY A 183 -18.16 13.09 -16.84
N PRO A 184 -17.09 12.61 -17.51
CA PRO A 184 -16.07 13.46 -18.13
C PRO A 184 -16.61 14.44 -19.18
N GLY A 185 -17.77 14.12 -19.79
CA GLY A 185 -18.46 14.98 -20.76
C GLY A 185 -19.41 16.01 -20.12
N GLY A 186 -19.50 16.08 -18.79
CA GLY A 186 -20.39 16.99 -18.06
C GLY A 186 -21.84 16.51 -17.93
N GLU A 187 -22.26 15.51 -18.72
CA GLU A 187 -23.60 14.91 -18.65
C GLU A 187 -23.75 13.96 -17.44
N GLU A 188 -24.91 14.00 -16.80
CA GLU A 188 -25.26 13.11 -15.70
C GLU A 188 -25.77 11.77 -16.24
N HIS A 189 -25.16 10.68 -15.79
CA HIS A 189 -25.54 9.32 -16.13
C HIS A 189 -25.48 8.40 -14.92
N THR A 190 -26.11 7.23 -15.05
CA THR A 190 -25.96 6.10 -14.12
C THR A 190 -24.84 5.19 -14.60
N TRP A 191 -23.80 4.99 -13.78
CA TRP A 191 -22.53 4.37 -14.23
C TRP A 191 -22.30 2.95 -13.71
N ALA A 192 -23.02 2.54 -12.66
CA ALA A 192 -22.81 1.27 -11.99
C ALA A 192 -24.10 0.76 -11.35
N MET A 193 -24.16 -0.55 -11.11
CA MET A 193 -25.22 -1.22 -10.37
C MET A 193 -24.66 -1.83 -9.08
N PRO A 194 -25.36 -1.72 -7.94
CA PRO A 194 -24.97 -2.41 -6.72
C PRO A 194 -25.15 -3.93 -6.86
N PHE A 195 -24.36 -4.71 -6.10
CA PHE A 195 -24.49 -6.15 -6.03
C PHE A 195 -24.20 -6.71 -4.63
N GLY A 196 -24.85 -7.83 -4.28
CA GLY A 196 -24.72 -8.47 -2.97
C GLY A 196 -25.42 -7.73 -1.83
N GLY A 197 -26.36 -6.83 -2.15
CA GLY A 197 -27.15 -6.05 -1.20
C GLY A 197 -26.39 -4.90 -0.51
N VAL A 198 -27.15 -4.08 0.22
CA VAL A 198 -26.61 -2.98 1.02
C VAL A 198 -25.88 -3.51 2.25
N LEU A 199 -24.73 -2.91 2.55
CA LEU A 199 -23.87 -3.27 3.67
C LEU A 199 -24.02 -2.23 4.79
N GLY A 200 -24.70 -2.60 5.88
CA GLY A 200 -24.77 -1.79 7.09
C GLY A 200 -23.65 -2.13 8.06
N LYS A 201 -23.00 -1.12 8.65
CA LYS A 201 -21.95 -1.31 9.66
C LYS A 201 -22.54 -1.46 11.06
N VAL A 202 -22.05 -2.44 11.81
CA VAL A 202 -22.46 -2.78 13.17
C VAL A 202 -21.25 -3.11 14.05
N ILE A 203 -21.51 -3.30 15.34
CA ILE A 203 -20.52 -3.78 16.30
C ILE A 203 -20.84 -5.24 16.64
N LEU A 204 -19.92 -6.15 16.28
CA LEU A 204 -19.95 -7.53 16.76
C LEU A 204 -19.35 -7.59 18.16
N TYR A 205 -19.86 -8.50 18.99
CA TYR A 205 -19.35 -8.71 20.35
C TYR A 205 -19.20 -10.20 20.68
N ARG A 206 -18.24 -10.55 21.54
CA ARG A 206 -17.98 -11.91 22.01
C ARG A 206 -18.72 -12.19 23.33
N LYS A 207 -19.73 -13.04 23.29
CA LYS A 207 -20.60 -13.38 24.44
C LYS A 207 -19.80 -13.99 25.59
N ASP A 208 -18.91 -14.92 25.28
CA ASP A 208 -18.05 -15.60 26.26
C ASP A 208 -17.11 -14.66 27.00
N LEU A 209 -16.58 -13.62 26.33
CA LEU A 209 -15.76 -12.60 26.98
C LEU A 209 -16.60 -11.68 27.87
N LEU A 210 -17.79 -11.31 27.42
CA LEU A 210 -18.72 -10.50 28.21
C LEU A 210 -19.18 -11.25 29.46
N ASP A 211 -19.52 -12.54 29.34
CA ASP A 211 -19.90 -13.40 30.46
C ASP A 211 -18.75 -13.55 31.46
N ALA A 212 -17.52 -13.79 30.98
CA ALA A 212 -16.34 -13.91 31.83
C ALA A 212 -16.01 -12.61 32.59
N ALA A 213 -16.33 -11.45 32.01
CA ALA A 213 -16.12 -10.13 32.61
C ALA A 213 -17.34 -9.61 33.40
N GLY A 214 -18.45 -10.35 33.44
CA GLY A 214 -19.69 -9.90 34.08
C GLY A 214 -20.32 -8.65 33.43
N VAL A 215 -20.14 -8.47 32.12
CA VAL A 215 -20.68 -7.36 31.34
C VAL A 215 -21.98 -7.79 30.66
N ALA A 216 -23.05 -7.03 30.85
CA ALA A 216 -24.33 -7.30 30.20
C ALA A 216 -24.22 -7.23 28.67
N TYR A 217 -25.01 -8.04 27.96
CA TYR A 217 -25.00 -8.03 26.50
C TYR A 217 -25.53 -6.69 25.94
N PRO A 218 -24.83 -6.11 24.95
CA PRO A 218 -25.21 -4.85 24.34
C PRO A 218 -26.62 -4.84 23.79
N GLN A 219 -27.32 -3.74 24.04
CA GLN A 219 -28.66 -3.47 23.52
C GLN A 219 -28.60 -2.32 22.51
N ASN A 220 -29.61 -2.22 21.65
CA ASN A 220 -29.69 -1.20 20.59
C ASN A 220 -29.93 0.23 21.12
N ASP A 221 -29.95 0.46 22.43
CA ASP A 221 -30.01 1.77 23.09
C ASP A 221 -28.68 2.21 23.72
N TRP A 222 -27.64 1.37 23.65
CA TRP A 222 -26.32 1.64 24.21
C TRP A 222 -25.72 2.94 23.67
N THR A 223 -25.07 3.67 24.57
CA THR A 223 -24.34 4.90 24.28
C THR A 223 -22.83 4.65 24.16
N TRP A 224 -22.11 5.67 23.71
CA TRP A 224 -20.64 5.66 23.71
C TRP A 224 -20.02 5.39 25.09
N GLU A 225 -20.62 5.87 26.17
CA GLU A 225 -20.11 5.63 27.52
C GLU A 225 -20.34 4.18 27.96
N ASP A 226 -21.50 3.59 27.63
CA ASP A 226 -21.75 2.17 27.91
C ASP A 226 -20.76 1.27 27.16
N PHE A 227 -20.51 1.59 25.89
CA PHE A 227 -19.51 0.91 25.07
C PHE A 227 -18.09 1.07 25.63
N PHE A 228 -17.73 2.27 26.09
CA PHE A 228 -16.43 2.56 26.70
C PHE A 228 -16.22 1.78 28.00
N GLU A 229 -17.19 1.80 28.91
CA GLU A 229 -17.13 1.08 30.18
C GLU A 229 -17.08 -0.44 29.97
N ALA A 230 -17.80 -0.96 28.98
CA ALA A 230 -17.68 -2.36 28.57
C ALA A 230 -16.28 -2.68 28.06
N CYS A 231 -15.68 -1.84 27.20
CA CYS A 231 -14.33 -2.03 26.71
C CYS A 231 -13.29 -2.02 27.85
N LYS A 232 -13.47 -1.13 28.83
CA LYS A 232 -12.61 -1.02 30.01
C LYS A 232 -12.64 -2.30 30.84
N LYS A 233 -13.83 -2.82 31.14
CA LYS A 233 -13.99 -4.09 31.91
C LYS A 233 -13.45 -5.31 31.18
N LEU A 234 -13.52 -5.35 29.86
CA LEU A 234 -13.04 -6.47 29.03
C LEU A 234 -11.53 -6.49 28.83
N THR A 235 -10.85 -5.36 29.02
CA THR A 235 -9.42 -5.25 28.71
C THR A 235 -8.58 -5.90 29.80
N ASP A 236 -7.95 -7.03 29.48
CA ASP A 236 -6.98 -7.72 30.32
C ASP A 236 -5.69 -7.97 29.50
N PRO A 237 -4.69 -7.08 29.64
CA PRO A 237 -3.41 -7.22 28.95
C PRO A 237 -2.65 -8.50 29.31
N LYS A 238 -2.83 -9.08 30.51
CA LYS A 238 -2.14 -10.32 30.92
C LYS A 238 -2.61 -11.51 30.08
N ARG A 239 -3.88 -11.51 29.69
CA ARG A 239 -4.48 -12.50 28.78
C ARG A 239 -4.40 -12.07 27.31
N GLY A 240 -3.80 -10.91 27.04
CA GLY A 240 -3.75 -10.31 25.71
C GLY A 240 -5.12 -9.94 25.14
N THR A 241 -6.13 -9.75 26.01
CA THR A 241 -7.53 -9.46 25.67
C THR A 241 -7.80 -7.96 25.72
N TYR A 242 -8.51 -7.44 24.72
CA TYR A 242 -8.82 -6.01 24.61
C TYR A 242 -10.31 -5.78 24.35
N GLY A 243 -10.82 -4.66 24.86
CA GLY A 243 -12.23 -4.27 24.73
C GLY A 243 -12.68 -4.13 23.29
N ALA A 244 -11.98 -3.34 22.48
CA ALA A 244 -12.33 -3.13 21.08
C ALA A 244 -11.16 -3.37 20.12
N ARG A 245 -11.48 -3.54 18.84
CA ARG A 245 -10.50 -3.55 17.75
C ARG A 245 -10.73 -2.36 16.83
N PHE A 246 -9.66 -1.61 16.57
CA PHE A 246 -9.59 -0.62 15.49
C PHE A 246 -8.39 -0.88 14.58
N GLY A 247 -8.40 -0.28 13.40
CA GLY A 247 -7.29 -0.36 12.46
C GLY A 247 -6.17 0.61 12.81
N LYS A 248 -5.03 0.41 12.16
CA LYS A 248 -3.87 1.29 12.23
C LYS A 248 -3.32 1.56 10.83
N GLY A 249 -2.71 2.71 10.62
CA GLY A 249 -2.07 3.08 9.36
C GLY A 249 -2.85 4.15 8.59
N LYS A 250 -2.61 4.29 7.29
CA LYS A 250 -3.12 5.43 6.49
C LYS A 250 -4.65 5.51 6.37
N SER A 251 -5.41 4.49 6.73
CA SER A 251 -6.89 4.50 6.65
C SER A 251 -7.57 4.28 8.00
N GLU A 252 -6.90 4.63 9.10
CA GLU A 252 -7.44 4.45 10.45
C GLU A 252 -8.78 5.17 10.65
N SER A 253 -8.96 6.34 10.05
CA SER A 253 -10.21 7.10 10.16
C SER A 253 -11.44 6.39 9.58
N TRP A 254 -11.28 5.26 8.86
CA TRP A 254 -12.39 4.37 8.50
C TRP A 254 -13.11 3.80 9.72
N TYR A 255 -12.43 3.63 10.85
CA TYR A 255 -13.06 3.25 12.12
C TYR A 255 -13.68 4.47 12.82
N TRP A 256 -13.05 5.64 12.68
CA TRP A 256 -13.49 6.88 13.30
C TRP A 256 -14.74 7.50 12.68
N VAL A 257 -14.96 7.35 11.37
CA VAL A 257 -16.07 7.98 10.63
C VAL A 257 -17.45 7.64 11.20
N THR A 258 -17.59 6.44 11.77
CA THR A 258 -18.80 6.00 12.46
C THR A 258 -19.08 6.84 13.71
N PHE A 259 -18.04 7.24 14.44
CA PHE A 259 -18.16 8.14 15.57
C PHE A 259 -18.40 9.59 15.11
N LEU A 260 -17.76 10.03 14.03
CA LEU A 260 -18.02 11.34 13.42
C LEU A 260 -19.51 11.53 13.10
N TRP A 261 -20.12 10.56 12.43
CA TRP A 261 -21.54 10.63 12.08
C TRP A 261 -22.47 10.46 13.29
N SER A 262 -22.10 9.62 14.26
CA SER A 262 -22.90 9.47 15.49
C SER A 262 -22.81 10.70 16.41
N ALA A 263 -21.82 11.58 16.22
CA ALA A 263 -21.79 12.91 16.84
C ALA A 263 -22.59 13.97 16.07
N GLY A 264 -23.14 13.65 14.89
CA GLY A 264 -23.84 14.60 14.02
C GLY A 264 -22.94 15.38 13.05
N GLY A 265 -21.66 15.01 12.93
CA GLY A 265 -20.75 15.62 11.95
C GLY A 265 -20.88 15.01 10.54
N GLU A 266 -20.16 15.57 9.57
CA GLU A 266 -20.04 15.06 8.21
C GLU A 266 -18.60 15.04 7.72
N ALA A 267 -18.26 14.08 6.86
CA ALA A 267 -16.93 14.01 6.23
C ALA A 267 -16.83 14.96 5.03
N MET A 268 -17.86 14.98 4.19
CA MET A 268 -17.89 15.65 2.90
C MET A 268 -19.25 16.31 2.65
N MET A 269 -19.25 17.46 1.98
CA MET A 269 -20.45 18.11 1.47
C MET A 269 -20.33 18.36 -0.03
N TYR A 270 -21.43 18.18 -0.75
CA TYR A 270 -21.56 18.52 -2.16
C TYR A 270 -22.46 19.73 -2.32
N ASN A 271 -22.02 20.72 -3.09
CA ASN A 271 -22.84 21.85 -3.52
C ASN A 271 -23.29 21.64 -4.98
N PRO A 272 -24.57 21.36 -5.23
CA PRO A 272 -25.09 21.10 -6.58
C PRO A 272 -25.12 22.34 -7.48
N GLU A 273 -25.12 23.57 -6.93
CA GLU A 273 -25.20 24.80 -7.72
C GLU A 273 -23.91 25.03 -8.54
N ASN A 274 -22.76 24.74 -7.94
CA ASN A 274 -21.45 24.98 -8.54
C ASN A 274 -20.70 23.68 -8.90
N ASP A 275 -21.31 22.51 -8.65
CA ASP A 275 -20.68 21.19 -8.82
C ASP A 275 -19.38 21.02 -7.99
N GLU A 276 -19.40 21.56 -6.78
CA GLU A 276 -18.22 21.64 -5.91
C GLU A 276 -18.35 20.74 -4.68
N TRP A 277 -17.30 19.96 -4.43
CA TRP A 277 -17.14 19.18 -3.21
C TRP A 277 -16.31 19.94 -2.18
N ARG A 278 -16.63 19.82 -0.90
CA ARG A 278 -15.80 20.32 0.21
C ARG A 278 -15.72 19.30 1.34
N ALA A 279 -14.54 19.19 1.96
CA ALA A 279 -14.40 18.49 3.23
C ALA A 279 -15.07 19.28 4.36
N SER A 280 -15.64 18.58 5.35
CA SER A 280 -16.45 19.19 6.42
C SER A 280 -16.23 18.58 7.82
N PHE A 281 -15.15 17.83 8.00
CA PHE A 281 -14.88 17.11 9.26
C PHE A 281 -14.21 18.00 10.34
N ASP A 282 -14.40 19.32 10.32
CA ASP A 282 -13.86 20.32 11.25
C ASP A 282 -14.92 20.93 12.21
N THR A 283 -16.11 20.35 12.24
CA THR A 283 -17.19 20.76 13.14
C THR A 283 -16.90 20.39 14.60
N ARG A 284 -17.61 21.03 15.54
CA ARG A 284 -17.55 20.68 16.97
C ARG A 284 -17.96 19.22 17.23
N ALA A 285 -18.93 18.72 16.47
CA ALA A 285 -19.33 17.31 16.49
C ALA A 285 -18.15 16.39 16.11
N ALA A 286 -17.43 16.71 15.04
CA ALA A 286 -16.23 15.97 14.64
C ALA A 286 -15.15 15.97 15.73
N ALA A 287 -14.91 17.13 16.35
CA ALA A 287 -13.95 17.25 17.44
C ALA A 287 -14.34 16.41 18.66
N THR A 288 -15.63 16.33 18.97
CA THR A 288 -16.18 15.48 20.05
C THR A 288 -15.98 13.99 19.74
N ALA A 289 -16.22 13.58 18.49
CA ALA A 289 -15.96 12.22 18.05
C ALA A 289 -14.46 11.86 18.12
N LEU A 290 -13.58 12.79 17.76
CA LEU A 290 -12.12 12.61 17.86
C LEU A 290 -11.65 12.49 19.32
N GLU A 291 -12.22 13.27 20.23
CA GLU A 291 -11.92 13.18 21.66
C GLU A 291 -12.28 11.79 22.20
N PHE A 292 -13.52 11.33 21.95
CA PHE A 292 -13.96 10.00 22.36
C PHE A 292 -13.07 8.88 21.78
N TYR A 293 -12.78 8.94 20.48
CA TYR A 293 -11.94 7.96 19.80
C TYR A 293 -10.50 7.95 20.35
N THR A 294 -9.96 9.13 20.68
CA THR A 294 -8.63 9.25 21.31
C THR A 294 -8.65 8.67 22.72
N ARG A 295 -9.70 8.92 23.51
CA ARG A 295 -9.88 8.40 24.87
C ARG A 295 -9.91 6.87 24.88
N ILE A 296 -10.75 6.22 24.08
CA ILE A 296 -10.80 4.74 24.02
C ILE A 296 -9.47 4.12 23.55
N CYS A 297 -8.69 4.83 22.73
CA CYS A 297 -7.42 4.33 22.20
C CYS A 297 -6.20 4.65 23.08
N ASN A 298 -6.23 5.69 23.91
CA ASN A 298 -5.03 6.19 24.61
C ASN A 298 -5.27 6.68 26.05
N GLU A 299 -6.43 6.46 26.66
CA GLU A 299 -6.61 6.77 28.10
C GLU A 299 -5.52 6.07 28.92
N HIS A 300 -4.80 6.84 29.74
CA HIS A 300 -3.74 6.31 30.58
C HIS A 300 -4.33 5.63 31.82
N TRP A 301 -3.84 4.43 32.10
CA TRP A 301 -4.16 3.69 33.32
C TRP A 301 -2.99 2.81 33.73
N VAL A 302 -2.99 2.34 34.98
CA VAL A 302 -1.95 1.47 35.53
C VAL A 302 -2.57 0.12 35.82
N ASP A 303 -1.97 -0.96 35.29
CA ASP A 303 -2.47 -2.31 35.54
C ASP A 303 -2.10 -2.83 36.94
N ASP A 304 -2.67 -3.97 37.36
CA ASP A 304 -2.38 -4.54 38.69
C ASP A 304 -0.90 -4.92 38.90
N THR A 305 -0.10 -4.96 37.84
CA THR A 305 1.35 -5.20 37.90
C THR A 305 2.17 -3.91 38.02
N GLY A 306 1.49 -2.76 38.09
CA GLY A 306 2.10 -1.44 38.14
C GLY A 306 2.72 -1.00 36.81
N ARG A 307 2.30 -1.59 35.67
CA ARG A 307 2.75 -1.18 34.32
C ARG A 307 1.80 -0.13 33.75
N ASN A 308 2.36 0.83 33.01
CA ASN A 308 1.58 1.86 32.35
C ASN A 308 0.90 1.27 31.12
N ARG A 309 -0.41 1.51 30.98
CA ARG A 309 -1.24 1.07 29.87
C ARG A 309 -1.96 2.27 29.26
N TYR A 310 -2.27 2.14 27.99
CA TYR A 310 -2.91 3.18 27.20
C TYR A 310 -4.04 2.59 26.38
N GLY A 311 -5.25 3.11 26.59
CA GLY A 311 -6.46 2.70 25.92
C GLY A 311 -6.96 1.30 26.26
N TYR A 312 -8.10 1.00 25.66
CA TYR A 312 -8.84 -0.27 25.77
C TYR A 312 -9.11 -0.90 24.40
N ALA A 313 -8.63 -0.24 23.33
CA ALA A 313 -8.73 -0.71 21.97
C ALA A 313 -7.39 -1.22 21.45
N TYR A 314 -7.39 -2.39 20.82
CA TYR A 314 -6.24 -2.93 20.12
C TYR A 314 -6.16 -2.38 18.70
N LYS A 315 -4.98 -1.84 18.33
CA LYS A 315 -4.72 -1.22 17.02
C LYS A 315 -3.53 -1.86 16.30
N GLU A 316 -3.82 -2.58 15.22
CA GLU A 316 -2.82 -3.14 14.31
C GLU A 316 -3.32 -3.23 12.86
N THR A 317 -2.36 -3.39 11.93
CA THR A 317 -2.62 -3.54 10.49
C THR A 317 -3.36 -4.85 10.16
N GLU A 318 -3.13 -5.93 10.93
CA GLU A 318 -3.72 -7.27 10.72
C GLU A 318 -4.34 -7.86 11.99
N ALA A 319 -5.24 -7.11 12.62
CA ALA A 319 -5.87 -7.52 13.88
C ALA A 319 -6.97 -8.63 13.77
N GLY A 320 -7.06 -9.35 12.65
CA GLY A 320 -8.05 -10.43 12.46
C GLY A 320 -7.76 -11.66 13.33
N GLN A 321 -6.49 -12.00 13.50
CA GLN A 321 -6.05 -13.20 14.23
C GLN A 321 -6.49 -13.18 15.71
N LYS A 322 -6.46 -12.02 16.37
CA LYS A 322 -6.89 -11.89 17.77
C LYS A 322 -8.39 -12.11 17.97
N TRP A 323 -9.22 -11.74 16.99
CA TRP A 323 -10.66 -12.02 17.05
C TRP A 323 -10.92 -13.54 17.01
N GLU A 324 -10.23 -14.24 16.12
CA GLU A 324 -10.30 -15.71 16.01
C GLU A 324 -9.80 -16.40 17.28
N LEU A 325 -8.73 -15.88 17.90
CA LEU A 325 -8.20 -16.34 19.19
C LEU A 325 -9.09 -15.99 20.40
N GLY A 326 -10.20 -15.27 20.21
CA GLY A 326 -11.07 -14.85 21.31
C GLY A 326 -10.45 -13.82 22.24
N GLN A 327 -9.61 -12.92 21.71
CA GLN A 327 -8.89 -11.90 22.47
C GLN A 327 -9.44 -10.47 22.25
N ILE A 328 -10.57 -10.33 21.56
CA ILE A 328 -11.19 -9.04 21.25
C ILE A 328 -12.66 -9.08 21.65
N GLY A 329 -13.09 -8.15 22.49
CA GLY A 329 -14.47 -8.02 22.94
C GLY A 329 -15.42 -7.54 21.84
N PHE A 330 -15.07 -6.42 21.21
CA PHE A 330 -15.89 -5.72 20.23
C PHE A 330 -15.18 -5.51 18.89
N TYR A 331 -15.89 -5.76 17.79
CA TYR A 331 -15.36 -5.69 16.44
C TYR A 331 -16.34 -4.99 15.47
N PRO A 332 -16.01 -3.78 14.96
CA PRO A 332 -16.79 -3.16 13.91
C PRO A 332 -16.73 -3.96 12.60
N ALA A 333 -17.88 -4.33 12.05
CA ALA A 333 -17.99 -5.13 10.82
C ALA A 333 -19.19 -4.69 9.95
N TYR A 334 -19.13 -4.95 8.65
CA TYR A 334 -20.33 -4.87 7.80
C TYR A 334 -21.13 -6.15 7.88
N ILE A 335 -22.45 -6.02 7.87
CA ILE A 335 -23.34 -7.16 7.74
C ILE A 335 -23.58 -7.46 6.27
N ASP A 336 -23.33 -8.70 5.89
CA ASP A 336 -23.76 -9.28 4.62
C ASP A 336 -24.03 -10.80 4.78
N GLU A 337 -24.55 -11.43 3.73
CA GLU A 337 -24.75 -12.89 3.72
C GLU A 337 -23.46 -13.67 3.96
N LYS A 338 -22.30 -13.11 3.59
CA LYS A 338 -21.02 -13.76 3.84
C LYS A 338 -20.71 -13.79 5.33
N LEU A 339 -20.88 -12.67 6.03
CA LEU A 339 -20.59 -12.56 7.44
C LEU A 339 -21.38 -13.63 8.21
N PHE A 340 -22.68 -13.73 7.95
CA PHE A 340 -23.54 -14.71 8.62
C PHE A 340 -23.09 -16.15 8.40
N SER A 341 -22.52 -16.49 7.25
CA SER A 341 -21.96 -17.84 6.99
C SER A 341 -20.63 -18.13 7.72
N THR A 342 -19.94 -17.10 8.21
CA THR A 342 -18.59 -17.21 8.80
C THR A 342 -18.56 -16.99 10.31
N ILE A 343 -19.57 -16.36 10.88
CA ILE A 343 -19.66 -16.10 12.33
C ILE A 343 -20.34 -17.25 13.05
N ASN A 344 -19.88 -17.56 14.26
CA ASN A 344 -20.56 -18.50 15.14
C ASN A 344 -21.53 -17.72 16.05
N PRO A 345 -22.86 -17.86 15.86
CA PRO A 345 -23.86 -17.07 16.58
C PRO A 345 -23.97 -17.45 18.07
N ASP A 346 -23.44 -18.60 18.47
CA ASP A 346 -23.47 -19.05 19.87
C ASP A 346 -22.46 -18.27 20.72
N ILE A 347 -21.35 -17.84 20.12
CA ILE A 347 -20.28 -17.06 20.78
C ILE A 347 -20.25 -15.60 20.34
N THR A 348 -20.85 -15.25 19.19
CA THR A 348 -20.86 -13.90 18.64
C THR A 348 -22.26 -13.32 18.64
N GLY A 349 -22.40 -12.14 19.24
CA GLY A 349 -23.58 -11.29 19.11
C GLY A 349 -23.30 -10.08 18.22
N MET A 350 -24.36 -9.31 17.96
CA MET A 350 -24.34 -8.16 17.07
C MET A 350 -25.25 -7.07 17.65
N VAL A 351 -24.80 -5.83 17.58
CA VAL A 351 -25.55 -4.64 18.03
C VAL A 351 -25.32 -3.48 17.06
N ALA A 352 -26.31 -2.60 16.94
CA ALA A 352 -26.15 -1.39 16.15
C ALA A 352 -25.03 -0.50 16.72
N VAL A 353 -24.52 0.42 15.90
CA VAL A 353 -23.52 1.38 16.34
C VAL A 353 -24.03 2.16 17.56
N PRO A 354 -23.27 2.26 18.66
CA PRO A 354 -23.71 2.95 19.87
C PRO A 354 -24.04 4.43 19.63
N LEU A 355 -25.05 4.94 20.34
CA LEU A 355 -25.48 6.34 20.27
C LEU A 355 -24.37 7.28 20.73
N GLY A 356 -24.16 8.36 19.97
CA GLY A 356 -23.26 9.43 20.36
C GLY A 356 -23.77 10.23 21.55
N TYR A 357 -22.99 11.24 21.94
CA TYR A 357 -23.46 12.26 22.88
C TYR A 357 -24.67 13.01 22.31
N ALA A 358 -25.49 13.55 23.20
CA ALA A 358 -26.60 14.41 22.79
C ALA A 358 -26.04 15.70 22.17
N ASP A 359 -26.65 16.13 21.08
CA ASP A 359 -26.34 17.41 20.45
C ASP A 359 -26.88 18.60 21.29
N GLU A 360 -26.69 19.83 20.79
CA GLU A 360 -27.15 21.05 21.44
C GLU A 360 -28.68 21.10 21.65
N ASN A 361 -29.44 20.28 20.93
CA ASN A 361 -30.90 20.14 21.04
C ASN A 361 -31.33 18.93 21.89
N GLY A 362 -30.37 18.21 22.50
CA GLY A 362 -30.65 17.02 23.31
C GLY A 362 -30.88 15.74 22.51
N VAL A 363 -30.67 15.76 21.18
CA VAL A 363 -30.90 14.60 20.29
C VAL A 363 -29.62 13.77 20.20
N ARG A 364 -29.74 12.45 20.39
CA ARG A 364 -28.63 11.51 20.18
C ARG A 364 -28.68 10.97 18.77
N HIS A 365 -27.56 11.06 18.07
CA HIS A 365 -27.44 10.56 16.71
C HIS A 365 -26.80 9.17 16.70
N ARG A 366 -27.16 8.39 15.68
CA ARG A 366 -26.51 7.13 15.31
C ARG A 366 -26.04 7.26 13.87
N GLY A 367 -24.77 6.97 13.63
CA GLY A 367 -24.13 7.14 12.34
C GLY A 367 -23.34 5.90 11.95
N GLY A 368 -24.03 4.90 11.40
CA GLY A 368 -23.38 3.74 10.78
C GLY A 368 -22.80 4.10 9.41
N GLU A 369 -21.86 3.30 8.92
CA GLU A 369 -21.49 3.36 7.50
C GLU A 369 -22.42 2.46 6.70
N LEU A 370 -22.90 3.00 5.58
CA LEU A 370 -23.61 2.28 4.53
C LEU A 370 -22.68 2.16 3.33
N ASN A 371 -22.41 0.93 2.95
CA ASN A 371 -21.58 0.60 1.79
C ASN A 371 -22.38 -0.28 0.83
N SER A 372 -21.86 -0.46 -0.37
CA SER A 372 -22.37 -1.45 -1.31
C SER A 372 -21.22 -1.88 -2.21
N ARG A 373 -21.18 -3.16 -2.54
CA ARG A 373 -20.37 -3.59 -3.67
C ARG A 373 -21.07 -3.12 -4.93
N MET A 374 -20.31 -2.69 -5.93
CA MET A 374 -20.88 -2.19 -7.18
C MET A 374 -20.11 -2.76 -8.37
N GLN A 375 -20.82 -2.90 -9.48
CA GLN A 375 -20.25 -3.31 -10.75
C GLN A 375 -20.68 -2.37 -11.86
N GLY A 376 -19.78 -2.11 -12.80
CA GLY A 376 -20.06 -1.32 -13.98
C GLY A 376 -19.49 -1.99 -15.22
N LEU A 377 -20.00 -1.59 -16.39
CA LEU A 377 -19.48 -2.04 -17.67
C LEU A 377 -18.22 -1.23 -18.01
N PHE A 378 -17.18 -1.90 -18.49
CA PHE A 378 -15.98 -1.23 -18.96
C PHE A 378 -16.28 -0.41 -20.22
N SER A 379 -15.73 0.80 -20.31
CA SER A 379 -15.99 1.71 -21.43
C SER A 379 -15.38 1.27 -22.76
N ASP A 380 -14.29 0.48 -22.74
CA ASP A 380 -13.57 0.02 -23.94
C ASP A 380 -14.07 -1.32 -24.50
N ILE A 381 -15.25 -1.79 -24.08
CA ILE A 381 -15.86 -2.99 -24.68
C ILE A 381 -16.17 -2.66 -26.15
N LYS A 382 -15.39 -3.25 -27.07
CA LYS A 382 -15.45 -2.96 -28.50
C LYS A 382 -16.68 -3.56 -29.17
N ASP A 383 -17.02 -4.78 -28.80
CA ASP A 383 -18.12 -5.54 -29.39
C ASP A 383 -19.43 -5.26 -28.65
N PRO A 384 -20.47 -4.70 -29.32
CA PRO A 384 -21.76 -4.44 -28.69
C PRO A 384 -22.42 -5.70 -28.13
N ALA A 385 -22.24 -6.87 -28.76
CA ALA A 385 -22.79 -8.14 -28.29
C ALA A 385 -22.23 -8.54 -26.93
N VAL A 386 -20.93 -8.33 -26.72
CA VAL A 386 -20.24 -8.59 -25.44
C VAL A 386 -20.76 -7.62 -24.38
N ARG A 387 -20.99 -6.35 -24.76
CA ARG A 387 -21.54 -5.32 -23.86
C ARG A 387 -22.96 -5.63 -23.43
N ASP A 388 -23.84 -5.97 -24.36
CA ASP A 388 -25.23 -6.36 -24.11
C ASP A 388 -25.29 -7.63 -23.25
N ALA A 389 -24.43 -8.62 -23.53
CA ALA A 389 -24.31 -9.84 -22.74
C ALA A 389 -23.83 -9.58 -21.31
N ALA A 390 -22.84 -8.70 -21.14
CA ALA A 390 -22.35 -8.26 -19.83
C ALA A 390 -23.43 -7.52 -19.03
N TRP A 391 -24.25 -6.69 -19.69
CA TRP A 391 -25.40 -6.03 -19.07
C TRP A 391 -26.44 -7.05 -18.57
N GLU A 392 -26.84 -8.00 -19.40
CA GLU A 392 -27.83 -9.02 -19.00
C GLU A 392 -27.32 -9.90 -17.85
N PHE A 393 -26.00 -10.15 -17.79
CA PHE A 393 -25.40 -10.78 -16.62
C PHE A 393 -25.52 -9.92 -15.35
N LEU A 394 -25.17 -8.62 -15.43
CA LEU A 394 -25.32 -7.69 -14.30
C LEU A 394 -26.76 -7.62 -13.80
N LYS A 395 -27.73 -7.48 -14.72
CA LYS A 395 -29.15 -7.44 -14.41
C LYS A 395 -29.61 -8.74 -13.74
N PHE A 396 -29.22 -9.90 -14.28
CA PHE A 396 -29.67 -11.19 -13.74
C PHE A 396 -29.03 -11.51 -12.38
N HIS A 397 -27.74 -11.22 -12.20
CA HIS A 397 -26.97 -11.61 -11.02
C HIS A 397 -27.55 -11.07 -9.70
N GLU A 398 -28.24 -9.93 -9.74
CA GLU A 398 -28.89 -9.30 -8.58
C GLU A 398 -30.41 -9.26 -8.68
N SER A 399 -30.98 -10.03 -9.62
CA SER A 399 -32.42 -10.16 -9.77
C SER A 399 -33.07 -10.91 -8.59
N LYS A 400 -34.37 -10.68 -8.40
CA LYS A 400 -35.21 -11.43 -7.45
C LYS A 400 -35.11 -12.95 -7.65
N ASP A 401 -34.94 -13.39 -8.90
CA ASP A 401 -34.77 -14.79 -9.26
C ASP A 401 -33.41 -15.35 -8.80
N ALA A 402 -32.32 -14.64 -9.04
CA ALA A 402 -31.00 -15.02 -8.57
C ALA A 402 -30.96 -15.11 -7.04
N THR A 403 -31.50 -14.10 -6.35
CA THR A 403 -31.61 -14.10 -4.88
C THR A 403 -32.46 -15.26 -4.38
N ARG A 404 -33.57 -15.60 -5.05
CA ARG A 404 -34.38 -16.79 -4.70
C ARG A 404 -33.58 -18.08 -4.78
N ILE A 405 -32.76 -18.24 -5.82
CA ILE A 405 -31.89 -19.41 -5.99
C ILE A 405 -30.85 -19.47 -4.86
N ARG A 406 -30.20 -18.34 -4.56
CA ARG A 406 -29.23 -18.26 -3.45
C ARG A 406 -29.87 -18.65 -2.13
N THR A 407 -31.00 -18.04 -1.79
CA THR A 407 -31.72 -18.30 -0.55
C THR A 407 -32.15 -19.76 -0.43
N ARG A 408 -32.74 -20.34 -1.49
CA ARG A 408 -33.16 -21.75 -1.49
C ARG A 408 -31.98 -22.68 -1.21
N ILE A 409 -30.86 -22.53 -1.92
CA ILE A 409 -29.69 -23.41 -1.75
C ILE A 409 -29.06 -23.23 -0.38
N MET A 410 -29.02 -21.99 0.14
CA MET A 410 -28.53 -21.72 1.49
C MET A 410 -29.41 -22.40 2.55
N VAL A 411 -30.73 -22.34 2.39
CA VAL A 411 -31.69 -23.04 3.28
C VAL A 411 -31.53 -24.55 3.20
N GLU A 412 -31.58 -25.14 2.00
CA GLU A 412 -31.42 -26.58 1.77
C GLU A 412 -30.07 -27.11 2.25
N GLY A 413 -29.01 -26.30 2.15
CA GLY A 413 -27.68 -26.62 2.64
C GLY A 413 -27.48 -26.39 4.14
N GLY A 414 -28.56 -26.19 4.92
CA GLY A 414 -28.54 -26.08 6.38
C GLY A 414 -28.12 -24.71 6.92
N LEU A 415 -27.96 -23.71 6.06
CA LEU A 415 -27.58 -22.34 6.43
C LEU A 415 -28.78 -21.38 6.50
N GLY A 416 -30.01 -21.89 6.54
CA GLY A 416 -31.23 -21.07 6.59
C GLY A 416 -31.23 -20.03 7.73
N ARG A 417 -30.72 -20.40 8.92
CA ARG A 417 -30.57 -19.49 10.07
C ARG A 417 -29.58 -18.32 9.85
N PHE A 418 -28.80 -18.37 8.78
CA PHE A 418 -27.78 -17.38 8.40
C PHE A 418 -28.17 -16.58 7.16
N VAL A 419 -29.34 -16.85 6.57
CA VAL A 419 -29.88 -16.04 5.49
C VAL A 419 -30.52 -14.79 6.07
N ASN A 420 -30.43 -13.68 5.34
CA ASN A 420 -31.08 -12.44 5.73
C ASN A 420 -32.61 -12.68 5.93
N PRO A 421 -33.19 -12.33 7.11
CA PRO A 421 -34.61 -12.49 7.39
C PRO A 421 -35.52 -11.89 6.32
N ARG A 422 -35.15 -10.76 5.71
CA ARG A 422 -35.87 -10.14 4.60
C ARG A 422 -36.09 -11.10 3.44
N TYR A 423 -35.09 -11.90 3.07
CA TYR A 423 -35.20 -12.86 1.97
C TYR A 423 -35.94 -14.12 2.39
N LEU A 424 -35.85 -14.52 3.66
CA LEU A 424 -36.67 -15.61 4.19
C LEU A 424 -38.17 -15.25 4.14
N HIS A 425 -38.55 -14.04 4.56
CA HIS A 425 -39.91 -13.51 4.40
C HIS A 425 -40.34 -13.50 2.93
N LEU A 426 -39.52 -12.92 2.04
CA LEU A 426 -39.86 -12.75 0.64
C LEU A 426 -40.09 -14.07 -0.11
N PHE A 427 -39.41 -15.14 0.31
CA PHE A 427 -39.49 -16.45 -0.34
C PHE A 427 -40.23 -17.52 0.48
N GLY A 428 -40.92 -17.13 1.56
CA GLY A 428 -41.85 -17.99 2.29
C GLY A 428 -41.23 -18.99 3.28
N TYR A 429 -40.08 -18.66 3.87
CA TYR A 429 -39.37 -19.48 4.87
C TYR A 429 -39.60 -19.01 6.32
N GLU A 430 -40.83 -18.64 6.66
CA GLU A 430 -41.22 -18.06 7.97
C GLU A 430 -40.78 -18.91 9.18
N ASP A 431 -40.87 -20.24 9.06
CA ASP A 431 -40.52 -21.17 10.15
C ASP A 431 -39.04 -21.10 10.54
N LEU A 432 -38.16 -20.74 9.59
CA LEU A 432 -36.71 -20.65 9.81
C LEU A 432 -36.29 -19.34 10.49
N ILE A 433 -37.14 -18.31 10.45
CA ILE A 433 -36.85 -17.00 11.03
C ILE A 433 -36.74 -17.11 12.56
N ARG A 434 -37.52 -18.01 13.17
CA ARG A 434 -37.43 -18.32 14.61
C ARG A 434 -36.07 -18.88 15.04
N LEU A 435 -35.29 -19.40 14.09
CA LEU A 435 -33.94 -19.93 14.32
C LEU A 435 -32.85 -18.84 14.18
N ALA A 436 -33.18 -17.68 13.60
CA ALA A 436 -32.26 -16.55 13.56
C ALA A 436 -32.07 -16.00 14.98
N PRO A 437 -30.84 -15.58 15.36
CA PRO A 437 -30.61 -14.99 16.67
C PRO A 437 -31.50 -13.77 16.91
N ARG A 438 -32.11 -13.69 18.10
CA ARG A 438 -33.01 -12.59 18.48
C ARG A 438 -32.30 -11.24 18.38
N GLY A 439 -33.00 -10.24 17.84
CA GLY A 439 -32.52 -8.85 17.71
C GLY A 439 -31.61 -8.58 16.51
N TRP A 440 -31.18 -9.61 15.75
CA TRP A 440 -30.31 -9.40 14.58
C TRP A 440 -31.01 -8.70 13.43
N GLU A 441 -32.28 -9.02 13.18
CA GLU A 441 -33.09 -8.36 12.15
C GLU A 441 -33.28 -6.87 12.46
N GLU A 442 -33.71 -6.56 13.68
CA GLU A 442 -33.86 -5.19 14.16
C GLU A 442 -32.53 -4.43 14.05
N THR A 443 -31.43 -5.04 14.49
CA THR A 443 -30.08 -4.45 14.40
C THR A 443 -29.68 -4.15 12.97
N PHE A 444 -29.95 -5.07 12.03
CA PHE A 444 -29.66 -4.88 10.61
C PHE A 444 -30.49 -3.74 10.01
N GLN A 445 -31.78 -3.69 10.33
CA GLN A 445 -32.68 -2.64 9.87
C GLN A 445 -32.21 -1.26 10.36
N ILE A 446 -31.90 -1.15 11.66
CA ILE A 446 -31.35 0.09 12.22
C ILE A 446 -30.02 0.47 11.56
N ALA A 447 -29.13 -0.49 11.27
CA ALA A 447 -27.86 -0.21 10.62
C ALA A 447 -28.02 0.35 9.20
N ILE A 448 -29.03 -0.07 8.45
CA ILE A 448 -29.35 0.49 7.12
C ILE A 448 -30.02 1.86 7.25
N GLU A 449 -31.00 2.00 8.14
CA GLU A 449 -31.77 3.24 8.34
C GLU A 449 -30.91 4.39 8.86
N THR A 450 -30.02 4.11 9.81
CA THR A 450 -29.07 5.11 10.36
C THR A 450 -27.75 5.16 9.61
N GLY A 451 -27.52 4.23 8.68
CA GLY A 451 -26.32 4.17 7.87
C GLY A 451 -26.23 5.35 6.90
N LYS A 452 -25.06 5.99 6.84
CA LYS A 452 -24.71 7.02 5.86
C LYS A 452 -23.77 6.45 4.79
N PRO A 453 -23.98 6.77 3.50
CA PRO A 453 -23.08 6.34 2.44
C PRO A 453 -21.60 6.60 2.78
N GLU A 454 -20.72 5.64 2.51
CA GLU A 454 -19.26 5.85 2.58
C GLU A 454 -18.90 7.13 1.80
N PRO A 455 -17.98 7.98 2.29
CA PRO A 455 -17.65 9.23 1.61
C PRO A 455 -17.26 8.99 0.14
N TYR A 456 -17.97 9.66 -0.76
CA TYR A 456 -17.81 9.59 -2.21
C TYR A 456 -17.67 11.01 -2.77
N GLY A 457 -17.20 11.14 -4.00
CA GLY A 457 -16.92 12.44 -4.61
C GLY A 457 -15.49 12.55 -5.12
N ARG A 458 -15.10 13.78 -5.48
CA ARG A 458 -13.80 14.05 -6.10
C ARG A 458 -12.64 13.60 -5.22
N ASN A 459 -11.84 12.67 -5.73
CA ASN A 459 -10.66 12.10 -5.07
C ASN A 459 -10.90 11.48 -3.67
N CYS A 460 -12.12 11.02 -3.35
CA CYS A 460 -12.44 10.48 -2.02
C CYS A 460 -11.68 9.19 -1.65
N GLN A 461 -10.95 8.55 -2.56
CA GLN A 461 -9.96 7.51 -2.23
C GLN A 461 -8.87 7.98 -1.26
N LEU A 462 -8.69 9.28 -1.10
CA LEU A 462 -7.77 9.89 -0.14
C LEU A 462 -8.43 10.33 1.16
N VAL A 463 -9.78 10.35 1.25
CA VAL A 463 -10.50 11.00 2.37
C VAL A 463 -10.06 10.45 3.73
N TYR A 464 -10.00 9.11 3.87
CA TYR A 464 -9.55 8.49 5.11
C TYR A 464 -8.08 8.77 5.41
N HIS A 465 -7.25 8.96 4.38
CA HIS A 465 -5.83 9.28 4.58
C HIS A 465 -5.64 10.67 5.14
N VAL A 466 -6.41 11.64 4.63
CA VAL A 466 -6.35 13.01 5.14
C VAL A 466 -6.98 13.09 6.52
N MET A 467 -8.14 12.46 6.74
CA MET A 467 -8.79 12.43 8.06
C MET A 467 -7.94 11.69 9.12
N THR A 468 -7.10 10.72 8.74
CA THR A 468 -6.27 9.99 9.71
C THR A 468 -5.15 10.84 10.33
N LYS A 469 -4.66 11.88 9.64
CA LYS A 469 -3.57 12.71 10.16
C LYS A 469 -3.89 13.40 11.49
N PRO A 470 -5.00 14.14 11.62
CA PRO A 470 -5.36 14.75 12.89
C PRO A 470 -5.57 13.71 14.01
N LEU A 471 -6.07 12.51 13.67
CA LEU A 471 -6.17 11.39 14.62
C LEU A 471 -4.82 11.01 15.18
N ILE A 472 -3.83 10.72 14.32
CA ILE A 472 -2.49 10.33 14.76
C ILE A 472 -1.83 11.42 15.61
N THR A 473 -2.03 12.69 15.26
CA THR A 473 -1.52 13.82 16.05
C THR A 473 -2.18 13.87 17.42
N ALA A 474 -3.51 13.76 17.49
CA ALA A 474 -4.26 13.72 18.75
C ALA A 474 -3.80 12.58 19.66
N GLU A 475 -3.61 11.38 19.13
CA GLU A 475 -3.10 10.23 19.89
C GLU A 475 -1.66 10.45 20.39
N THR A 476 -0.83 11.10 19.57
CA THR A 476 0.56 11.40 19.95
C THR A 476 0.59 12.41 21.09
N MET A 477 -0.23 13.46 21.03
CA MET A 477 -0.39 14.43 22.11
C MET A 477 -0.95 13.79 23.38
N ALA A 478 -1.94 12.90 23.24
CA ALA A 478 -2.51 12.16 24.36
C ALA A 478 -1.46 11.32 25.09
N ARG A 479 -0.64 10.56 24.34
CA ARG A 479 0.46 9.75 24.90
C ARG A 479 1.57 10.60 25.52
N ALA A 480 1.77 11.81 25.02
CA ALA A 480 2.76 12.74 25.55
C ALA A 480 2.28 13.48 26.81
N GLY A 481 0.98 13.39 27.15
CA GLY A 481 0.37 14.18 28.22
C GLY A 481 0.24 15.67 27.87
N GLU A 482 0.18 15.99 26.58
CA GLU A 482 0.12 17.37 26.06
C GLU A 482 -1.33 17.88 25.88
N LEU A 483 -2.33 17.02 26.10
CA LEU A 483 -3.74 17.40 26.03
C LEU A 483 -4.21 18.03 27.35
N PRO A 484 -5.05 19.08 27.31
CA PRO A 484 -5.66 19.67 28.51
C PRO A 484 -6.47 18.66 29.36
N GLU A 485 -6.57 18.92 30.65
CA GLU A 485 -7.42 18.12 31.56
C GLU A 485 -8.91 18.40 31.33
N ASP A 486 -9.28 19.65 31.02
CA ASP A 486 -10.65 20.05 30.73
C ASP A 486 -11.14 19.51 29.38
N GLN A 487 -12.34 18.91 29.38
CA GLN A 487 -12.92 18.29 28.18
C GLN A 487 -13.27 19.31 27.10
N GLY A 488 -13.75 20.51 27.47
CA GLY A 488 -14.09 21.56 26.52
C GLY A 488 -12.85 22.09 25.80
N GLU A 489 -11.76 22.31 26.55
CA GLU A 489 -10.46 22.70 25.99
C GLU A 489 -9.87 21.61 25.08
N ARG A 490 -9.97 20.31 25.48
CA ARG A 490 -9.55 19.20 24.60
C ARG A 490 -10.30 19.24 23.27
N VAL A 491 -11.62 19.38 23.29
CA VAL A 491 -12.43 19.45 22.07
C VAL A 491 -12.02 20.63 21.19
N ALA A 492 -11.69 21.79 21.77
CA ALA A 492 -11.18 22.94 20.99
C ALA A 492 -9.83 22.64 20.31
N VAL A 493 -8.90 21.96 21.01
CA VAL A 493 -7.63 21.49 20.41
C VAL A 493 -7.90 20.49 19.28
N MET A 494 -8.78 19.51 19.50
CA MET A 494 -9.17 18.54 18.46
C MET A 494 -9.77 19.23 17.23
N GLN A 495 -10.59 20.27 17.44
CA GLN A 495 -11.17 21.04 16.35
C GLN A 495 -10.11 21.79 15.55
N GLY A 496 -9.09 22.36 16.21
CA GLY A 496 -7.94 22.98 15.54
C GLY A 496 -7.21 21.98 14.63
N LEU A 497 -6.92 20.78 15.14
CA LEU A 497 -6.28 19.71 14.35
C LEU A 497 -7.13 19.31 13.13
N LEU A 498 -8.44 19.19 13.31
CA LEU A 498 -9.37 18.82 12.24
C LEU A 498 -9.50 19.93 11.18
N LYS A 499 -9.45 21.21 11.58
CA LYS A 499 -9.46 22.36 10.65
C LYS A 499 -8.25 22.36 9.73
N ASP A 500 -7.07 22.05 10.25
CA ASP A 500 -5.87 21.86 9.44
C ASP A 500 -6.04 20.70 8.46
N GLY A 501 -6.65 19.60 8.92
CA GLY A 501 -6.99 18.44 8.09
C GLY A 501 -7.98 18.78 6.96
N VAL A 502 -9.02 19.57 7.22
CA VAL A 502 -10.00 20.02 6.21
C VAL A 502 -9.35 20.96 5.21
N SER A 503 -8.51 21.88 5.65
CA SER A 503 -7.74 22.75 4.75
C SER A 503 -6.86 21.93 3.81
N GLU A 504 -6.14 20.93 4.34
CA GLU A 504 -5.32 20.03 3.52
C GLU A 504 -6.18 19.17 2.57
N ALA A 505 -7.35 18.70 3.00
CA ALA A 505 -8.28 17.95 2.16
C ALA A 505 -8.78 18.80 0.99
N ASN A 506 -9.23 20.02 1.25
CA ASN A 506 -9.72 20.93 0.21
C ASN A 506 -8.62 21.29 -0.79
N GLU A 507 -7.39 21.48 -0.33
CA GLU A 507 -6.24 21.74 -1.21
C GLU A 507 -5.83 20.51 -2.04
N LYS A 508 -5.55 19.38 -1.37
CA LYS A 508 -4.86 18.23 -2.00
C LYS A 508 -5.80 17.20 -2.60
N MET A 509 -6.98 17.04 -2.03
CA MET A 509 -8.00 16.10 -2.49
C MET A 509 -8.91 16.78 -3.50
N ILE A 510 -9.54 17.90 -3.13
CA ILE A 510 -10.50 18.57 -4.02
C ILE A 510 -9.80 19.43 -5.09
N GLY A 511 -8.71 20.13 -4.72
CA GLY A 511 -7.99 21.02 -5.64
C GLY A 511 -8.48 22.47 -5.60
N LEU A 512 -9.11 22.90 -4.50
CA LEU A 512 -9.57 24.28 -4.31
C LEU A 512 -8.36 25.15 -3.93
N LEU A 513 -7.79 25.85 -4.90
CA LEU A 513 -6.71 26.84 -4.72
C LEU A 513 -7.19 28.21 -5.16
N THR A 514 -6.75 29.27 -4.48
CA THR A 514 -7.07 30.64 -4.92
C THR A 514 -6.30 30.99 -6.20
N PRO A 515 -6.85 31.82 -7.11
CA PRO A 515 -6.17 32.17 -8.37
C PRO A 515 -4.77 32.78 -8.19
N LYS A 516 -4.55 33.52 -7.10
CA LYS A 516 -3.24 34.10 -6.77
C LYS A 516 -2.20 33.03 -6.43
N GLU A 517 -2.60 32.02 -5.67
CA GLU A 517 -1.70 30.91 -5.31
C GLU A 517 -1.30 30.09 -6.53
N VAL A 518 -2.24 29.83 -7.45
CA VAL A 518 -1.96 29.13 -8.71
C VAL A 518 -0.87 29.84 -9.51
N LEU A 519 -0.94 31.17 -9.64
CA LEU A 519 0.06 31.94 -10.39
C LEU A 519 1.46 31.86 -9.76
N VAL A 520 1.55 32.01 -8.43
CA VAL A 520 2.83 31.91 -7.69
C VAL A 520 3.44 30.52 -7.88
N ARG A 521 2.64 29.47 -7.72
CA ARG A 521 3.12 28.08 -7.86
C ARG A 521 3.62 27.80 -9.28
N ARG A 522 2.88 28.23 -10.31
CA ARG A 522 3.28 28.07 -11.73
C ARG A 522 4.59 28.78 -12.06
N THR A 523 4.80 29.97 -11.51
CA THR A 523 6.03 30.75 -11.72
C THR A 523 7.24 30.02 -11.14
N CYS A 524 7.14 29.54 -9.90
CA CYS A 524 8.22 28.78 -9.26
C CYS A 524 8.49 27.44 -9.98
N ALA A 525 7.44 26.74 -10.42
CA ALA A 525 7.56 25.50 -11.18
C ALA A 525 8.31 25.68 -12.50
N THR A 526 8.02 26.77 -13.21
CA THR A 526 8.70 27.10 -14.48
C THR A 526 10.18 27.37 -14.23
N GLY A 527 10.52 28.12 -13.19
CA GLY A 527 11.92 28.32 -12.76
C GLY A 527 12.64 27.00 -12.44
N LEU A 528 11.98 26.09 -11.71
CA LEU A 528 12.53 24.77 -11.41
C LEU A 528 12.81 23.95 -12.68
N LEU A 529 11.87 23.92 -13.63
CA LEU A 529 12.05 23.19 -14.89
C LEU A 529 13.23 23.71 -15.70
N ILE A 530 13.41 25.04 -15.76
CA ILE A 530 14.57 25.66 -16.40
C ILE A 530 15.86 25.18 -15.71
N LEU A 531 15.91 25.18 -14.38
CA LEU A 531 17.06 24.66 -13.63
C LEU A 531 17.33 23.19 -13.89
N ILE A 532 16.28 22.37 -13.99
CA ILE A 532 16.38 20.94 -14.33
C ILE A 532 17.04 20.78 -15.69
N VAL A 533 16.52 21.44 -16.73
CA VAL A 533 17.06 21.37 -18.10
C VAL A 533 18.51 21.85 -18.15
N ILE A 534 18.83 22.98 -17.51
CA ILE A 534 20.19 23.49 -17.42
C ILE A 534 21.10 22.48 -16.75
N GLY A 535 20.71 21.92 -15.60
CA GLY A 535 21.53 20.97 -14.87
C GLY A 535 21.76 19.67 -15.64
N PHE A 536 20.73 19.09 -16.27
CA PHE A 536 20.89 17.93 -17.16
C PHE A 536 21.85 18.23 -18.32
N THR A 537 21.76 19.41 -18.92
CA THR A 537 22.65 19.84 -20.01
C THR A 537 24.10 19.97 -19.54
N LEU A 538 24.33 20.60 -18.39
CA LEU A 538 25.66 20.73 -17.78
C LEU A 538 26.27 19.37 -17.42
N VAL A 539 25.46 18.47 -16.87
CA VAL A 539 25.86 17.09 -16.56
C VAL A 539 26.26 16.36 -17.83
N PHE A 540 25.42 16.38 -18.86
CA PHE A 540 25.70 15.68 -20.11
C PHE A 540 27.00 16.20 -20.76
N ARG A 541 27.20 17.52 -20.75
CA ARG A 541 28.44 18.15 -21.19
C ARG A 541 29.66 17.71 -20.36
N LYS A 542 29.52 17.59 -19.04
CA LYS A 542 30.59 17.11 -18.14
C LYS A 542 30.91 15.63 -18.41
N ILE A 543 29.91 14.78 -18.63
CA ILE A 543 30.08 13.37 -19.00
C ILE A 543 30.83 13.25 -20.33
N ILE A 544 30.39 13.94 -21.38
CA ILE A 544 31.09 13.96 -22.68
C ILE A 544 32.55 14.38 -22.46
N ARG A 545 32.80 15.45 -21.72
CA ARG A 545 34.17 15.92 -21.44
C ARG A 545 35.03 14.89 -20.68
N ILE A 546 34.44 14.09 -19.79
CA ILE A 546 35.15 13.06 -19.03
C ILE A 546 35.55 11.87 -19.92
N PHE A 547 34.68 11.47 -20.85
CA PHE A 547 34.91 10.31 -21.72
C PHE A 547 35.57 10.65 -23.06
N THR A 548 35.65 11.93 -23.43
CA THR A 548 36.44 12.38 -24.59
C THR A 548 37.94 12.33 -24.24
N PRO A 549 38.76 11.55 -24.95
CA PRO A 549 40.20 11.46 -24.67
C PRO A 549 40.90 12.81 -24.84
N PRO A 550 41.92 13.14 -24.02
CA PRO A 550 42.69 14.37 -24.17
C PRO A 550 43.40 14.40 -25.52
N LYS A 551 43.46 15.59 -26.16
CA LYS A 551 44.24 15.78 -27.38
C LYS A 551 45.73 15.63 -27.04
N ILE A 552 46.37 14.59 -27.58
CA ILE A 552 47.82 14.43 -27.53
C ILE A 552 48.42 15.34 -28.62
N GLU A 553 49.25 16.31 -28.23
CA GLU A 553 49.97 17.14 -29.19
C GLU A 553 50.87 16.27 -30.09
N GLY A 554 50.71 16.38 -31.40
CA GLY A 554 51.44 15.58 -32.39
C GLY A 554 50.80 14.25 -32.78
N ALA A 555 49.71 13.81 -32.14
CA ALA A 555 48.93 12.65 -32.60
C ALA A 555 47.89 13.08 -33.65
N GLU A 556 47.80 12.36 -34.77
CA GLU A 556 46.70 12.55 -35.71
C GLU A 556 45.37 12.48 -34.96
N THR A 557 44.48 13.44 -35.23
CA THR A 557 43.12 13.37 -34.71
C THR A 557 42.51 12.07 -35.23
N VAL A 558 42.28 11.11 -34.33
CA VAL A 558 41.56 9.89 -34.65
C VAL A 558 40.15 10.32 -35.03
N THR A 559 39.93 10.54 -36.32
CA THR A 559 38.61 10.72 -36.91
C THR A 559 37.82 9.44 -36.61
N TRP A 560 36.48 9.56 -36.53
CA TRP A 560 35.62 8.40 -36.33
C TRP A 560 35.92 7.37 -37.41
N GLY A 561 36.73 6.36 -37.08
CA GLY A 561 37.19 5.33 -37.98
C GLY A 561 36.09 4.29 -38.20
N PHE A 562 34.93 4.72 -38.72
CA PHE A 562 33.77 3.87 -38.98
C PHE A 562 34.14 2.63 -39.79
N VAL A 563 35.08 2.77 -40.74
CA VAL A 563 35.59 1.66 -41.56
C VAL A 563 36.54 0.75 -40.77
N LYS A 564 37.41 1.32 -39.92
CA LYS A 564 38.40 0.58 -39.11
C LYS A 564 37.73 -0.25 -38.00
N TYR A 565 36.71 0.30 -37.34
CA TYR A 565 35.99 -0.34 -36.23
C TYR A 565 34.59 -0.82 -36.62
N ARG A 566 34.29 -1.01 -37.92
CA ARG A 566 32.96 -1.40 -38.43
C ARG A 566 32.35 -2.58 -37.67
N TRP A 567 33.14 -3.61 -37.38
CA TRP A 567 32.69 -4.78 -36.64
C TRP A 567 32.41 -4.49 -35.17
N GLY A 568 33.19 -3.61 -34.53
CA GLY A 568 32.93 -3.16 -33.17
C GLY A 568 31.60 -2.41 -33.05
N TYR A 569 31.30 -1.53 -34.01
CA TYR A 569 29.99 -0.86 -34.07
C TYR A 569 28.85 -1.86 -34.30
N VAL A 570 28.99 -2.79 -35.25
CA VAL A 570 27.98 -3.84 -35.52
C VAL A 570 27.70 -4.70 -34.29
N ILE A 571 28.72 -5.03 -33.47
CA ILE A 571 28.55 -5.81 -32.24
C ILE A 571 27.82 -5.01 -31.15
N ILE A 572 28.03 -3.70 -31.08
CA ILE A 572 27.43 -2.83 -30.05
C ILE A 572 25.99 -2.41 -30.43
N ILE A 573 25.68 -2.32 -31.73
CA ILE A 573 24.37 -1.87 -32.23
C ILE A 573 23.18 -2.60 -31.58
N PRO A 574 23.14 -3.94 -31.49
CA PRO A 574 22.02 -4.63 -30.83
C PRO A 574 21.81 -4.22 -29.38
N ALA A 575 22.90 -4.00 -28.64
CA ALA A 575 22.84 -3.56 -27.24
C ALA A 575 22.35 -2.11 -27.13
N VAL A 576 22.84 -1.20 -27.98
CA VAL A 576 22.42 0.20 -28.00
C VAL A 576 20.96 0.34 -28.42
N LEU A 577 20.53 -0.36 -29.47
CA LEU A 577 19.14 -0.36 -29.90
C LEU A 577 18.22 -0.91 -28.81
N SER A 578 18.61 -2.01 -28.16
CA SER A 578 17.85 -2.56 -27.03
C SER A 578 17.70 -1.53 -25.90
N ILE A 579 18.81 -0.90 -25.47
CA ILE A 579 18.74 0.14 -24.43
C ILE A 579 17.89 1.33 -24.89
N PHE A 580 18.03 1.77 -26.14
CA PHE A 580 17.27 2.90 -26.68
C PHE A 580 15.77 2.61 -26.66
N PHE A 581 15.34 1.50 -27.26
CA PHE A 581 13.93 1.14 -27.38
C PHE A 581 13.30 0.77 -26.04
N TRP A 582 13.99 0.02 -25.17
CA TRP A 582 13.38 -0.47 -23.93
C TRP A 582 13.54 0.48 -22.75
N ARG A 583 14.54 1.37 -22.75
CA ARG A 583 14.79 2.30 -21.63
C ARG A 583 14.45 3.75 -21.95
N TYR A 584 14.86 4.26 -23.10
CA TYR A 584 14.73 5.70 -23.41
C TYR A 584 13.42 6.05 -24.11
N VAL A 585 12.90 5.20 -25.00
CA VAL A 585 11.59 5.46 -25.64
C VAL A 585 10.46 5.54 -24.60
N PRO A 586 10.29 4.56 -23.68
CA PRO A 586 9.27 4.66 -22.63
C PRO A 586 9.50 5.84 -21.68
N LEU A 587 10.75 6.21 -21.40
CA LEU A 587 11.08 7.38 -20.57
C LEU A 587 10.59 8.68 -21.23
N VAL A 588 10.85 8.87 -22.52
CA VAL A 588 10.43 10.06 -23.27
C VAL A 588 8.91 10.11 -23.38
N MET A 589 8.27 9.00 -23.75
CA MET A 589 6.81 8.91 -23.81
C MET A 589 6.17 9.22 -22.45
N GLY A 590 6.70 8.62 -21.38
CA GLY A 590 6.20 8.83 -20.04
C GLY A 590 6.43 10.25 -19.50
N SER A 591 7.47 10.95 -19.97
CA SER A 591 7.76 12.31 -19.54
C SER A 591 6.67 13.31 -19.93
N GLY A 592 5.96 13.07 -21.03
CA GLY A 592 4.81 13.87 -21.43
C GLY A 592 3.70 13.89 -20.37
N MET A 593 3.54 12.80 -19.61
CA MET A 593 2.54 12.69 -18.54
C MET A 593 2.74 13.76 -17.47
N ALA A 594 3.97 14.20 -17.21
CA ALA A 594 4.26 15.23 -16.21
C ALA A 594 3.61 16.60 -16.53
N PHE A 595 3.25 16.85 -17.79
CA PHE A 595 2.62 18.10 -18.23
C PHE A 595 1.11 17.97 -18.49
N GLN A 596 0.54 16.80 -18.17
CA GLN A 596 -0.85 16.47 -18.44
C GLN A 596 -1.58 16.12 -17.15
N ASN A 597 -2.87 16.40 -17.10
CA ASN A 597 -3.79 15.66 -16.25
C ASN A 597 -4.03 14.31 -16.94
N TYR A 598 -3.04 13.43 -16.80
CA TYR A 598 -2.98 12.18 -17.54
C TYR A 598 -4.11 11.25 -17.10
N ARG A 599 -4.98 10.91 -18.04
CA ARG A 599 -6.00 9.88 -17.87
C ARG A 599 -5.55 8.61 -18.57
N ILE A 600 -5.73 7.46 -17.94
CA ILE A 600 -5.39 6.17 -18.57
C ILE A 600 -6.29 5.91 -19.78
N MET A 601 -7.56 6.31 -19.67
CA MET A 601 -8.58 6.17 -20.71
C MET A 601 -9.12 7.56 -21.09
N GLY A 602 -9.51 7.70 -22.36
CA GLY A 602 -9.95 8.99 -22.89
C GLY A 602 -8.80 9.98 -23.16
N GLY A 603 -9.15 11.19 -23.60
CA GLY A 603 -8.16 12.23 -23.88
C GLY A 603 -7.54 12.79 -22.59
N SER A 604 -6.22 13.00 -22.59
CA SER A 604 -5.52 13.69 -21.51
C SER A 604 -5.49 15.19 -21.73
N GLU A 605 -5.85 15.96 -20.71
CA GLU A 605 -5.82 17.42 -20.76
C GLU A 605 -4.41 17.95 -20.47
N PHE A 606 -3.93 18.90 -21.26
CA PHE A 606 -2.65 19.54 -21.01
C PHE A 606 -2.79 20.59 -19.89
N VAL A 607 -2.07 20.40 -18.79
CA VAL A 607 -2.09 21.30 -17.61
C VAL A 607 -0.81 22.11 -17.45
N GLY A 608 0.10 22.03 -18.42
CA GLY A 608 1.36 22.75 -18.38
C GLY A 608 2.22 22.33 -17.18
N VAL A 609 2.58 23.28 -16.32
CA VAL A 609 3.53 23.06 -15.21
C VAL A 609 2.84 22.75 -13.87
N ASP A 610 1.51 22.56 -13.85
CA ASP A 610 0.73 22.45 -12.62
C ASP A 610 1.15 21.27 -11.74
N ASN A 611 1.54 20.15 -12.34
CA ASN A 611 2.05 19.00 -11.58
C ASN A 611 3.36 19.33 -10.84
N PHE A 612 4.26 20.09 -11.45
CA PHE A 612 5.49 20.58 -10.81
C PHE A 612 5.21 21.69 -9.79
N ALA A 613 4.22 22.53 -10.07
CA ALA A 613 3.76 23.61 -9.19
C ALA A 613 3.19 23.08 -7.89
N ASN A 614 2.30 22.08 -7.97
CA ASN A 614 1.72 21.44 -6.79
C ASN A 614 2.75 20.62 -6.01
N LEU A 615 3.72 20.00 -6.71
CA LEU A 615 4.80 19.24 -6.09
C LEU A 615 5.67 20.10 -5.15
N LEU A 616 6.01 21.31 -5.55
CA LEU A 616 6.88 22.20 -4.76
C LEU A 616 6.28 22.53 -3.38
N TRP A 617 4.95 22.58 -3.28
CA TRP A 617 4.22 22.82 -2.03
C TRP A 617 3.72 21.54 -1.35
N ASP A 618 4.05 20.35 -1.88
CA ASP A 618 3.68 19.10 -1.23
C ASP A 618 4.65 18.78 -0.08
N ALA A 619 4.24 19.14 1.14
CA ALA A 619 5.01 18.82 2.35
C ALA A 619 5.23 17.32 2.57
N GLU A 620 4.39 16.45 2.02
CA GLU A 620 4.60 14.99 2.10
C GLU A 620 5.73 14.53 1.20
N TRP A 621 5.81 15.11 -0.01
CA TRP A 621 6.89 14.84 -0.94
C TRP A 621 8.25 15.16 -0.31
N TRP A 622 8.41 16.36 0.25
CA TRP A 622 9.68 16.76 0.87
C TRP A 622 10.02 15.94 2.11
N ARG A 623 9.00 15.54 2.90
CA ARG A 623 9.19 14.58 3.99
C ARG A 623 9.64 13.21 3.46
N ALA A 624 9.07 12.73 2.36
CA ALA A 624 9.46 11.47 1.74
C ALA A 624 10.88 11.51 1.16
N VAL A 625 11.29 12.64 0.56
CA VAL A 625 12.67 12.88 0.12
C VAL A 625 13.63 12.88 1.31
N TRP A 626 13.29 13.56 2.40
CA TRP A 626 14.09 13.54 3.63
C TRP A 626 14.21 12.14 4.23
N ASN A 627 13.11 11.40 4.27
CA ASN A 627 13.11 10.00 4.71
C ASN A 627 13.95 9.12 3.79
N SER A 628 13.98 9.39 2.48
CA SER A 628 14.84 8.68 1.52
C SER A 628 16.31 8.94 1.78
N LEU A 629 16.67 10.18 2.14
CA LEU A 629 18.03 10.52 2.55
C LEU A 629 18.42 9.76 3.83
N ARG A 630 17.56 9.76 4.84
CA ARG A 630 17.76 9.02 6.10
C ARG A 630 17.88 7.51 5.85
N TYR A 631 16.95 6.95 5.07
CA TYR A 631 16.95 5.54 4.69
C TYR A 631 18.21 5.18 3.90
N SER A 632 18.57 5.98 2.90
CA SER A 632 19.80 5.77 2.11
C SER A 632 21.04 5.83 2.96
N PHE A 633 21.13 6.76 3.92
CA PHE A 633 22.27 6.84 4.83
C PHE A 633 22.36 5.59 5.71
N LEU A 634 21.23 5.12 6.26
CA LEU A 634 21.18 3.88 7.05
C LEU A 634 21.53 2.64 6.22
N VAL A 635 20.97 2.50 5.02
CA VAL A 635 21.27 1.39 4.12
C VAL A 635 22.75 1.40 3.76
N VAL A 636 23.30 2.54 3.34
CA VAL A 636 24.73 2.63 3.01
C VAL A 636 25.59 2.32 4.23
N GLY A 637 25.31 2.92 5.40
CA GLY A 637 26.09 2.68 6.62
C GLY A 637 26.04 1.24 7.11
N LEU A 638 24.87 0.60 7.05
CA LEU A 638 24.64 -0.72 7.64
C LEU A 638 24.74 -1.89 6.67
N THR A 639 24.61 -1.69 5.35
CA THR A 639 24.67 -2.80 4.37
C THR A 639 25.97 -2.85 3.58
N PHE A 640 26.70 -1.73 3.49
CA PHE A 640 27.98 -1.69 2.76
C PHE A 640 29.13 -2.29 3.56
N LEU A 641 29.25 -1.95 4.84
CA LEU A 641 30.38 -2.36 5.68
C LEU A 641 30.34 -3.83 6.12
N PRO A 642 29.20 -4.40 6.56
CA PRO A 642 29.20 -5.77 7.09
C PRO A 642 29.69 -6.84 6.12
N PRO A 643 29.35 -6.82 4.81
CA PRO A 643 29.90 -7.79 3.87
C PRO A 643 31.43 -7.71 3.73
N VAL A 644 32.02 -6.51 3.81
CA VAL A 644 33.48 -6.31 3.77
C VAL A 644 34.13 -6.88 5.04
N ILE A 645 33.59 -6.51 6.20
CA ILE A 645 34.07 -6.98 7.50
C ILE A 645 33.97 -8.50 7.58
N LEU A 646 32.82 -9.05 7.19
CA LEU A 646 32.60 -10.50 7.18
C LEU A 646 33.57 -11.21 6.23
N ALA A 647 33.86 -10.64 5.05
CA ALA A 647 34.81 -11.24 4.11
C ALA A 647 36.22 -11.34 4.70
N VAL A 648 36.68 -10.28 5.39
CA VAL A 648 37.97 -10.28 6.09
C VAL A 648 37.96 -11.31 7.23
N LEU A 649 36.91 -11.33 8.06
CA LEU A 649 36.81 -12.31 9.15
C LEU A 649 36.80 -13.76 8.64
N LEU A 650 36.04 -14.05 7.58
CA LEU A 650 35.96 -15.39 6.98
C LEU A 650 37.26 -15.85 6.30
N GLN A 651 38.13 -14.92 5.91
CA GLN A 651 39.46 -15.25 5.39
C GLN A 651 40.37 -15.79 6.49
N GLU A 652 40.28 -15.19 7.68
CA GLU A 652 41.12 -15.50 8.85
C GLU A 652 40.73 -16.77 9.61
N ILE A 653 39.56 -17.35 9.37
CA ILE A 653 39.10 -18.54 10.11
C ILE A 653 40.03 -19.74 9.84
N PRO A 654 40.76 -20.28 10.82
CA PRO A 654 41.77 -21.32 10.56
C PRO A 654 41.15 -22.70 10.27
N ARG A 655 39.99 -23.03 10.85
CA ARG A 655 39.29 -24.32 10.69
C ARG A 655 37.78 -24.12 10.54
N GLY A 656 37.12 -24.97 9.74
CA GLY A 656 35.66 -24.91 9.55
C GLY A 656 35.16 -23.85 8.56
N LYS A 657 36.03 -23.36 7.66
CA LYS A 657 35.71 -22.30 6.68
C LYS A 657 34.43 -22.55 5.88
N ILE A 658 34.16 -23.79 5.48
CA ILE A 658 32.96 -24.15 4.69
C ILE A 658 31.70 -23.96 5.55
N LEU A 659 31.69 -24.46 6.79
CA LEU A 659 30.55 -24.35 7.70
C LEU A 659 30.16 -22.88 7.93
N PHE A 660 31.12 -22.02 8.28
CA PHE A 660 30.83 -20.60 8.51
C PHE A 660 30.31 -19.91 7.24
N ARG A 661 30.91 -20.18 6.07
CA ARG A 661 30.41 -19.63 4.79
C ARG A 661 29.00 -20.08 4.49
N THR A 662 28.67 -21.35 4.71
CA THR A 662 27.32 -21.88 4.51
C THR A 662 26.32 -21.24 5.47
N LEU A 663 26.67 -21.10 6.75
CA LEU A 663 25.80 -20.48 7.77
C LEU A 663 25.47 -19.01 7.44
N PHE A 664 26.47 -18.21 7.07
CA PHE A 664 26.24 -16.80 6.71
C PHE A 664 25.54 -16.63 5.35
N TYR A 665 25.60 -17.63 4.49
CA TYR A 665 24.88 -17.62 3.20
C TYR A 665 23.42 -18.09 3.32
N LEU A 666 23.10 -18.90 4.34
CA LEU A 666 21.77 -19.48 4.53
C LEU A 666 20.62 -18.45 4.47
N PRO A 667 20.72 -17.24 5.05
CA PRO A 667 19.69 -16.22 4.94
C PRO A 667 19.31 -15.85 3.49
N ALA A 668 20.27 -15.89 2.56
CA ALA A 668 20.05 -15.52 1.17
C ALA A 668 19.30 -16.57 0.35
N VAL A 669 19.16 -17.78 0.88
CA VAL A 669 18.36 -18.85 0.27
C VAL A 669 16.86 -18.65 0.54
N ILE A 670 16.54 -17.85 1.57
CA ILE A 670 15.17 -17.51 1.93
C ILE A 670 14.68 -16.40 1.00
N THR A 671 13.43 -16.50 0.53
CA THR A 671 12.83 -15.44 -0.31
C THR A 671 12.68 -14.15 0.51
N GLY A 672 12.84 -12.99 -0.12
CA GLY A 672 12.76 -11.69 0.58
C GLY A 672 11.44 -11.50 1.35
N LEU A 673 10.33 -12.04 0.83
CA LEU A 673 9.02 -11.99 1.49
C LEU A 673 9.00 -12.77 2.82
N VAL A 674 9.56 -13.99 2.84
CA VAL A 674 9.64 -14.79 4.07
C VAL A 674 10.53 -14.10 5.11
N VAL A 675 11.63 -13.47 4.68
CA VAL A 675 12.48 -12.66 5.56
C VAL A 675 11.68 -11.53 6.21
N ILE A 676 10.87 -10.80 5.43
CA ILE A 676 10.02 -9.72 5.93
C ILE A 676 9.06 -10.23 7.01
N TYR A 677 8.32 -11.30 6.75
CA TYR A 677 7.36 -11.85 7.71
C TYR A 677 8.02 -12.36 9.00
N LEU A 678 9.17 -13.03 8.87
CA LEU A 678 9.96 -13.48 10.01
C LEU A 678 10.36 -12.31 10.91
N TRP A 679 10.94 -11.25 10.32
CA TRP A 679 11.37 -10.08 11.07
C TRP A 679 10.20 -9.27 11.63
N ARG A 680 9.06 -9.22 10.94
CA ARG A 680 7.84 -8.59 11.46
C ARG A 680 7.36 -9.28 12.75
N SER A 681 7.46 -10.61 12.84
CA SER A 681 7.19 -11.35 14.08
C SER A 681 8.20 -11.02 15.20
N PHE A 682 9.48 -10.79 14.87
CA PHE A 682 10.47 -10.37 15.88
C PHE A 682 10.17 -8.99 16.48
N TYR A 683 9.56 -8.11 15.69
CA TYR A 683 9.18 -6.75 16.07
C TYR A 683 7.79 -6.63 16.69
N GLU A 684 7.13 -7.75 17.01
CA GLU A 684 5.81 -7.73 17.64
C GLU A 684 5.84 -6.93 18.95
N LYS A 685 4.83 -6.06 19.14
CA LYS A 685 4.79 -5.10 20.25
C LYS A 685 4.53 -5.75 21.60
N SER A 686 3.95 -6.94 21.60
CA SER A 686 3.66 -7.67 22.83
C SER A 686 4.96 -8.15 23.50
N GLU A 687 4.85 -8.60 24.74
CA GLU A 687 5.96 -9.31 25.41
C GLU A 687 6.28 -10.66 24.74
N PHE A 688 5.44 -11.13 23.82
CA PHE A 688 5.67 -12.33 23.00
C PHE A 688 6.58 -12.07 21.79
N GLY A 689 6.79 -10.81 21.40
CA GLY A 689 7.75 -10.47 20.34
C GLY A 689 9.17 -10.84 20.72
N VAL A 690 9.90 -11.51 19.83
CA VAL A 690 11.24 -12.07 20.12
C VAL A 690 12.20 -11.01 20.65
N LEU A 691 12.21 -9.81 20.07
CA LEU A 691 13.09 -8.74 20.54
C LEU A 691 12.64 -8.18 21.90
N ASN A 692 11.34 -8.01 22.13
CA ASN A 692 10.82 -7.57 23.41
C ASN A 692 11.10 -8.59 24.52
N ALA A 693 10.98 -9.88 24.25
CA ALA A 693 11.28 -10.96 25.19
C ALA A 693 12.75 -10.94 25.68
N VAL A 694 13.67 -10.42 24.87
CA VAL A 694 15.09 -10.22 25.24
C VAL A 694 15.29 -8.88 25.94
N VAL A 695 14.81 -7.81 25.33
CA VAL A 695 15.07 -6.43 25.75
C VAL A 695 14.43 -6.09 27.11
N LEU A 696 13.28 -6.68 27.44
CA LEU A 696 12.61 -6.55 28.74
C LEU A 696 13.37 -7.24 29.90
N LYS A 697 14.39 -8.06 29.60
CA LYS A 697 15.23 -8.70 30.63
C LYS A 697 16.54 -7.95 30.88
N ILE A 698 16.86 -6.95 30.07
CA ILE A 698 18.12 -6.22 30.16
C ILE A 698 17.93 -5.02 31.12
N PRO A 699 18.73 -4.91 32.20
CA PRO A 699 18.68 -3.75 33.09
C PRO A 699 19.24 -2.50 32.42
N ALA A 700 18.91 -1.31 32.92
CA ALA A 700 19.38 -0.03 32.37
C ALA A 700 20.91 0.03 32.20
N ILE A 701 21.67 -0.50 33.17
CA ILE A 701 23.13 -0.63 33.09
C ILE A 701 23.60 -1.46 31.91
N GLY A 702 22.85 -2.51 31.54
CA GLY A 702 23.15 -3.36 30.39
C GLY A 702 23.17 -2.55 29.09
N PHE A 703 22.16 -1.70 28.87
CA PHE A 703 22.13 -0.82 27.70
C PHE A 703 23.27 0.19 27.69
N ILE A 704 23.58 0.78 28.85
CA ILE A 704 24.70 1.74 28.98
C ILE A 704 26.03 1.04 28.69
N LEU A 705 26.25 -0.16 29.23
CA LEU A 705 27.47 -0.94 29.00
C LEU A 705 27.61 -1.35 27.53
N VAL A 706 26.53 -1.77 26.87
CA VAL A 706 26.57 -2.08 25.43
C VAL A 706 26.90 -0.84 24.62
N GLY A 707 26.23 0.28 24.89
CA GLY A 707 26.50 1.56 24.24
C GLY A 707 27.94 2.04 24.46
N LEU A 708 28.44 1.93 25.70
CA LEU A 708 29.80 2.32 26.08
C LEU A 708 30.82 1.41 25.41
N THR A 709 30.57 0.11 25.35
CA THR A 709 31.45 -0.85 24.66
C THR A 709 31.59 -0.51 23.18
N LEU A 710 30.47 -0.27 22.50
CA LEU A 710 30.46 0.12 21.08
C LEU A 710 31.15 1.48 20.87
N PHE A 711 30.93 2.44 21.75
CA PHE A 711 31.64 3.72 21.74
C PHE A 711 33.14 3.54 21.91
N LEU A 712 33.59 2.74 22.87
CA LEU A 712 35.02 2.49 23.11
C LEU A 712 35.67 1.81 21.90
N ILE A 713 35.02 0.83 21.30
CA ILE A 713 35.50 0.18 20.06
C ILE A 713 35.72 1.23 18.96
N LEU A 714 34.71 2.08 18.71
CA LEU A 714 34.79 3.11 17.68
C LEU A 714 35.75 4.25 18.06
N TYR A 715 35.91 4.57 19.34
CA TYR A 715 36.85 5.56 19.85
C TYR A 715 38.29 5.10 19.67
N PHE A 716 38.63 3.87 20.05
CA PHE A 716 39.97 3.34 19.85
C PHE A 716 40.31 3.22 18.37
N PHE A 717 39.33 2.83 17.54
CA PHE A 717 39.49 2.82 16.09
C PHE A 717 39.69 4.23 15.52
N ALA A 718 38.90 5.22 15.97
CA ALA A 718 39.07 6.63 15.60
C ALA A 718 40.44 7.16 16.02
N LYS A 719 40.85 6.94 17.27
CA LYS A 719 42.17 7.32 17.79
C LYS A 719 43.28 6.73 16.92
N ARG A 720 43.16 5.47 16.51
CA ARG A 720 44.12 4.83 15.61
C ARG A 720 44.19 5.53 14.25
N LEU A 721 43.04 5.80 13.63
CA LEU A 721 42.97 6.53 12.36
C LEU A 721 43.56 7.93 12.46
N TRP A 722 43.36 8.60 13.60
CA TRP A 722 43.94 9.90 13.88
C TRP A 722 45.47 9.87 13.94
N LEU A 723 46.05 8.84 14.58
CA LEU A 723 47.50 8.65 14.67
C LEU A 723 48.14 8.40 13.30
N HIS A 724 47.40 7.84 12.35
CA HIS A 724 47.84 7.62 10.97
C HIS A 724 47.38 8.73 10.00
N GLU A 725 47.14 9.94 10.49
CA GLU A 725 46.80 11.14 9.71
C GLU A 725 45.50 11.05 8.88
N VAL A 726 44.61 10.10 9.20
CA VAL A 726 43.28 9.96 8.57
C VAL A 726 42.21 10.68 9.40
N HIS A 727 42.38 11.98 9.59
CA HIS A 727 41.60 12.79 10.54
C HIS A 727 40.08 12.79 10.27
N TRP A 728 39.67 12.94 9.01
CA TRP A 728 38.25 13.00 8.63
C TRP A 728 37.49 11.73 8.99
N VAL A 729 38.05 10.55 8.68
CA VAL A 729 37.40 9.26 8.97
C VAL A 729 37.40 9.00 10.47
N SER A 730 38.46 9.40 11.18
CA SER A 730 38.50 9.37 12.64
C SER A 730 37.34 10.15 13.26
N VAL A 731 37.08 11.37 12.80
CA VAL A 731 35.95 12.20 13.30
C VAL A 731 34.62 11.50 13.06
N ILE A 732 34.40 10.92 11.88
CA ILE A 732 33.16 10.17 11.59
C ILE A 732 33.01 8.97 12.54
N CYS A 733 34.06 8.17 12.72
CA CYS A 733 34.02 7.01 13.61
C CYS A 733 33.73 7.42 15.06
N PHE A 734 34.34 8.51 15.53
CA PHE A 734 34.07 9.06 16.86
C PHE A 734 32.61 9.49 17.02
N LEU A 735 32.08 10.26 16.07
CA LEU A 735 30.67 10.71 16.08
C LEU A 735 29.69 9.54 15.96
N ALA A 736 30.02 8.51 15.16
CA ALA A 736 29.24 7.28 15.06
C ALA A 736 29.22 6.54 16.39
N GLY A 737 30.36 6.49 17.10
CA GLY A 737 30.44 5.95 18.45
C GLY A 737 29.55 6.70 19.43
N LEU A 738 29.59 8.03 19.41
CA LEU A 738 28.73 8.87 20.26
C LEU A 738 27.25 8.62 19.96
N GLY A 739 26.90 8.49 18.67
CA GLY A 739 25.55 8.15 18.23
C GLY A 739 25.10 6.76 18.69
N MET A 740 25.96 5.75 18.63
CA MET A 740 25.67 4.41 19.16
C MET A 740 25.46 4.43 20.67
N PHE A 741 26.33 5.14 21.40
CA PHE A 741 26.15 5.33 22.84
C PHE A 741 24.81 5.99 23.14
N TRP A 742 24.49 7.09 22.46
CA TRP A 742 23.22 7.79 22.64
C TRP A 742 22.01 6.92 22.32
N PHE A 743 22.07 6.13 21.24
CA PHE A 743 21.00 5.22 20.86
C PHE A 743 20.72 4.19 21.96
N PHE A 744 21.74 3.49 22.46
CA PHE A 744 21.55 2.50 23.53
C PHE A 744 21.21 3.17 24.88
N ALA A 745 21.84 4.30 25.20
CA ALA A 745 21.50 5.07 26.40
C ALA A 745 20.05 5.56 26.39
N SER A 746 19.47 5.83 25.22
CA SER A 746 18.05 6.22 25.11
C SER A 746 17.07 5.17 25.64
N PHE A 747 17.45 3.89 25.65
CA PHE A 747 16.67 2.83 26.30
C PHE A 747 16.81 2.90 27.83
N ALA A 748 18.01 3.15 28.34
CA ALA A 748 18.23 3.36 29.78
C ALA A 748 17.48 4.59 30.32
N PHE A 749 17.47 5.71 29.57
CA PHE A 749 16.71 6.90 29.94
C PHE A 749 15.20 6.65 30.07
N ARG A 750 14.64 5.67 29.35
CA ARG A 750 13.23 5.28 29.52
C ARG A 750 12.99 4.59 30.85
N VAL A 751 13.94 3.79 31.33
CA VAL A 751 13.88 3.20 32.67
C VAL A 751 13.91 4.31 33.72
N PHE A 752 14.87 5.24 33.61
CA PHE A 752 15.00 6.37 34.55
C PHE A 752 13.78 7.28 34.59
N LYS A 753 13.11 7.50 33.45
CA LYS A 753 11.90 8.33 33.40
C LYS A 753 10.66 7.61 33.95
N ALA A 754 10.64 6.28 33.93
CA ALA A 754 9.48 5.48 34.30
C ALA A 754 9.46 5.08 35.78
N SER A 755 10.56 5.27 36.50
CA SER A 755 10.74 4.82 37.87
C SER A 755 10.75 6.00 38.85
N PRO A 756 10.04 5.92 39.99
CA PRO A 756 10.14 6.89 41.07
C PRO A 756 11.36 6.65 41.99
N GLU A 757 12.12 5.58 41.75
CA GLU A 757 13.24 5.19 42.60
C GLU A 757 14.48 6.08 42.40
N PRO A 758 15.43 6.09 43.35
CA PRO A 758 16.70 6.76 43.16
C PRO A 758 17.49 6.17 41.98
N PHE A 759 18.19 7.04 41.24
CA PHE A 759 18.94 6.70 40.01
C PHE A 759 19.82 5.43 40.10
N TRP A 760 20.47 5.18 41.25
CA TRP A 760 21.32 4.00 41.46
C TRP A 760 20.54 2.68 41.54
N VAL A 761 19.27 2.71 41.95
CA VAL A 761 18.37 1.54 41.91
C VAL A 761 17.90 1.31 40.48
N ASP A 762 17.50 2.37 39.78
CA ASP A 762 17.05 2.29 38.38
C ASP A 762 18.09 1.70 37.43
N LEU A 763 19.37 1.91 37.75
CA LEU A 763 20.48 1.36 36.99
C LEU A 763 20.37 -0.18 36.85
N PHE A 764 19.79 -0.86 37.85
CA PHE A 764 19.60 -2.31 37.86
C PHE A 764 18.18 -2.75 37.50
N LEU A 765 17.26 -1.83 37.24
CA LEU A 765 15.91 -2.15 36.81
C LEU A 765 15.84 -2.39 35.29
N PRO A 766 15.09 -3.40 34.83
CA PRO A 766 14.78 -3.56 33.42
C PRO A 766 13.66 -2.60 32.98
N MET A 767 13.48 -2.50 31.66
CA MET A 767 12.29 -1.82 31.13
C MET A 767 11.01 -2.56 31.54
N LYS A 768 10.02 -1.81 32.02
CA LYS A 768 8.73 -2.35 32.45
C LYS A 768 7.78 -2.65 31.29
N ASP A 769 7.84 -1.81 30.25
CA ASP A 769 6.87 -1.82 29.15
C ASP A 769 7.53 -2.29 27.84
N PRO A 770 6.84 -3.13 27.04
CA PRO A 770 7.33 -3.57 25.73
C PRO A 770 7.65 -2.41 24.79
N TYR A 771 8.67 -2.58 23.94
CA TYR A 771 9.07 -1.55 22.99
C TYR A 771 8.31 -1.69 21.68
N GLU A 772 7.73 -0.58 21.19
CA GLU A 772 6.97 -0.57 19.94
C GLU A 772 7.88 -0.33 18.71
N TRP A 773 8.67 -1.33 18.32
CA TRP A 773 9.76 -1.22 17.32
C TRP A 773 9.40 -0.55 15.98
N LEU A 774 8.29 -0.96 15.38
CA LEU A 774 7.80 -0.45 14.08
C LEU A 774 6.94 0.81 14.22
N ASP A 775 6.54 1.17 15.44
CA ASP A 775 5.64 2.28 15.70
C ASP A 775 6.33 3.52 16.27
N ASP A 776 7.52 3.36 16.84
CA ASP A 776 8.36 4.49 17.25
C ASP A 776 9.08 5.07 16.02
N PRO A 777 8.84 6.35 15.66
CA PRO A 777 9.50 7.01 14.53
C PRO A 777 11.05 7.04 14.62
N LYS A 778 11.61 6.82 15.82
CA LYS A 778 13.06 6.75 16.06
C LYS A 778 13.65 5.41 15.60
N THR A 779 12.92 4.31 15.71
CA THR A 779 13.40 2.96 15.38
C THR A 779 12.80 2.36 14.13
N ALA A 780 11.61 2.79 13.72
CA ALA A 780 10.87 2.16 12.62
C ALA A 780 11.70 2.09 11.32
N MET A 781 12.43 3.17 10.98
CA MET A 781 13.29 3.20 9.80
C MET A 781 14.46 2.22 9.91
N LEU A 782 15.08 2.12 11.09
CA LEU A 782 16.16 1.16 11.34
C LEU A 782 15.66 -0.27 11.21
N CYS A 783 14.48 -0.56 11.76
CA CYS A 783 13.83 -1.88 11.67
C CYS A 783 13.51 -2.30 10.23
N CYS A 784 13.31 -1.35 9.32
CA CYS A 784 13.15 -1.62 7.88
C CYS A 784 14.48 -2.01 7.19
N VAL A 785 15.63 -1.56 7.73
CA VAL A 785 16.96 -1.80 7.14
C VAL A 785 17.60 -3.07 7.69
N LEU A 786 17.43 -3.39 8.98
CA LEU A 786 18.08 -4.55 9.62
C LEU A 786 17.85 -5.90 8.91
N PRO A 787 16.64 -6.24 8.43
CA PRO A 787 16.42 -7.49 7.70
C PRO A 787 17.27 -7.57 6.41
N MET A 788 17.48 -6.44 5.75
CA MET A 788 18.32 -6.36 4.54
C MET A 788 19.79 -6.59 4.86
N VAL A 789 20.28 -6.08 5.99
CA VAL A 789 21.65 -6.32 6.45
C VAL A 789 21.85 -7.82 6.66
N TRP A 790 20.93 -8.45 7.38
CA TRP A 790 21.00 -9.88 7.68
C TRP A 790 20.94 -10.76 6.42
N ALA A 791 20.00 -10.50 5.52
CA ALA A 791 19.85 -11.27 4.28
C ALA A 791 20.97 -10.99 3.25
N GLY A 792 21.50 -9.76 3.22
CA GLY A 792 22.48 -9.32 2.21
C GLY A 792 23.94 -9.57 2.59
N MET A 793 24.26 -9.71 3.89
CA MET A 793 25.65 -9.78 4.36
C MET A 793 26.42 -10.97 3.78
N GLY A 794 25.81 -12.15 3.72
CA GLY A 794 26.45 -13.38 3.23
C GLY A 794 26.83 -13.33 1.75
N PRO A 795 25.87 -13.13 0.82
CA PRO A 795 26.19 -13.02 -0.60
C PRO A 795 27.13 -11.86 -0.92
N GLY A 796 26.93 -10.71 -0.25
CA GLY A 796 27.76 -9.52 -0.44
C GLY A 796 29.22 -9.76 -0.08
N CYS A 797 29.53 -10.68 0.85
CA CYS A 797 30.91 -10.92 1.25
C CYS A 797 31.71 -11.70 0.20
N LEU A 798 31.04 -12.44 -0.70
CA LEU A 798 31.70 -13.30 -1.69
C LEU A 798 32.57 -12.52 -2.69
N ILE A 799 32.08 -11.35 -3.14
CA ILE A 799 32.83 -10.53 -4.08
C ILE A 799 34.10 -9.95 -3.44
N TYR A 800 34.02 -9.57 -2.16
CA TYR A 800 35.18 -9.12 -1.39
C TYR A 800 36.13 -10.27 -1.08
N LEU A 801 35.60 -11.43 -0.72
CA LEU A 801 36.42 -12.63 -0.47
C LEU A 801 37.17 -13.09 -1.72
N ALA A 802 36.55 -12.99 -2.91
CA ALA A 802 37.21 -13.27 -4.18
C ALA A 802 38.33 -12.26 -4.47
N ALA A 803 38.09 -10.97 -4.22
CA ALA A 803 39.08 -9.92 -4.41
C ALA A 803 40.25 -10.01 -3.42
N LEU A 804 39.96 -10.35 -2.15
CA LEU A 804 40.96 -10.56 -1.10
C LEU A 804 41.93 -11.69 -1.45
N LYS A 805 41.45 -12.77 -2.09
CA LYS A 805 42.31 -13.85 -2.60
C LYS A 805 43.24 -13.40 -3.73
N GLY A 806 42.95 -12.28 -4.38
CA GLY A 806 43.79 -11.71 -5.44
C GLY A 806 44.96 -10.87 -4.93
N ILE A 807 45.04 -10.59 -3.62
CA ILE A 807 46.14 -9.83 -3.02
C ILE A 807 47.35 -10.76 -2.91
N ALA A 808 48.49 -10.34 -3.48
CA ALA A 808 49.73 -11.12 -3.43
C ALA A 808 50.22 -11.27 -1.97
N PRO A 809 50.68 -12.47 -1.55
CA PRO A 809 51.17 -12.72 -0.19
C PRO A 809 52.28 -11.75 0.24
N ASP A 810 53.16 -11.35 -0.69
CA ASP A 810 54.31 -10.47 -0.48
C ASP A 810 53.93 -9.14 0.19
N PHE A 811 52.73 -8.60 -0.06
CA PHE A 811 52.26 -7.38 0.60
C PHE A 811 52.01 -7.59 2.09
N TYR A 812 51.54 -8.77 2.49
CA TYR A 812 51.30 -9.10 3.89
C TYR A 812 52.62 -9.38 4.63
N GLU A 813 53.55 -10.07 3.96
CA GLU A 813 54.88 -10.37 4.50
C GLU A 813 55.71 -9.10 4.68
N ALA A 814 55.70 -8.18 3.71
CA ALA A 814 56.33 -6.87 3.84
C ALA A 814 55.76 -6.07 5.02
N ALA A 815 54.42 -6.07 5.16
CA ALA A 815 53.77 -5.40 6.28
C ALA A 815 54.13 -6.04 7.64
N ASP A 816 54.30 -7.37 7.70
CA ASP A 816 54.80 -8.05 8.91
C ASP A 816 56.23 -7.63 9.27
N ILE A 817 57.11 -7.49 8.27
CA ILE A 817 58.49 -7.03 8.46
C ILE A 817 58.52 -5.58 8.98
N ASP A 818 57.62 -4.74 8.49
CA ASP A 818 57.47 -3.34 8.93
C ASP A 818 56.79 -3.20 10.31
N GLY A 819 56.44 -4.31 10.97
CA GLY A 819 55.79 -4.31 12.29
C GLY A 819 54.31 -3.90 12.25
N ALA A 820 53.66 -3.97 11.09
CA ALA A 820 52.26 -3.61 10.95
C ALA A 820 51.35 -4.63 11.65
N THR A 821 50.46 -4.14 12.51
CA THR A 821 49.50 -5.02 13.19
C THR A 821 48.39 -5.45 12.23
N PHE A 822 47.55 -6.41 12.67
CA PHE A 822 46.41 -6.89 11.89
C PHE A 822 45.50 -5.78 11.34
N ILE A 823 45.16 -4.78 12.15
CA ILE A 823 44.31 -3.65 11.73
C ILE A 823 45.05 -2.75 10.74
N ASP A 824 46.38 -2.60 10.88
CA ASP A 824 47.18 -1.79 9.95
C ASP A 824 47.22 -2.44 8.57
N LYS A 825 47.36 -3.77 8.50
CA LYS A 825 47.25 -4.51 7.23
C LYS A 825 45.87 -4.33 6.58
N ILE A 826 44.79 -4.33 7.36
CA ILE A 826 43.45 -4.06 6.81
C ILE A 826 43.38 -2.63 6.24
N LEU A 827 43.82 -1.64 6.99
CA LEU A 827 43.67 -0.22 6.63
C LEU A 827 44.61 0.22 5.50
N PHE A 828 45.84 -0.29 5.48
CA PHE A 828 46.92 0.22 4.62
C PHE A 828 47.34 -0.74 3.51
N VAL A 829 46.97 -2.01 3.58
CA VAL A 829 47.20 -2.98 2.49
C VAL A 829 45.88 -3.36 1.81
N VAL A 830 44.93 -3.90 2.57
CA VAL A 830 43.69 -4.46 2.03
C VAL A 830 42.76 -3.39 1.45
N ILE A 831 42.38 -2.37 2.24
CA ILE A 831 41.44 -1.33 1.79
C ILE A 831 41.98 -0.57 0.57
N PRO A 832 43.26 -0.16 0.49
CA PRO A 832 43.80 0.51 -0.69
C PRO A 832 43.76 -0.34 -1.95
N ILE A 833 44.08 -1.64 -1.85
CA ILE A 833 44.01 -2.57 -3.00
C ILE A 833 42.55 -2.81 -3.41
N LEU A 834 41.64 -2.96 -2.44
CA LEU A 834 40.21 -3.14 -2.70
C LEU A 834 39.47 -1.85 -3.05
N LYS A 835 40.11 -0.68 -2.97
CA LYS A 835 39.48 0.63 -3.16
C LYS A 835 38.65 0.74 -4.45
N PRO A 836 39.10 0.24 -5.62
CA PRO A 836 38.28 0.26 -6.84
C PRO A 836 36.97 -0.51 -6.67
N LEU A 837 37.04 -1.72 -6.09
CA LEU A 837 35.88 -2.56 -5.84
C LEU A 837 34.94 -1.95 -4.79
N LEU A 838 35.50 -1.42 -3.70
CA LEU A 838 34.73 -0.75 -2.63
C LEU A 838 33.96 0.45 -3.18
N ILE A 839 34.58 1.25 -4.05
CA ILE A 839 33.91 2.39 -4.70
C ILE A 839 32.77 1.92 -5.60
N ILE A 840 32.99 0.89 -6.44
CA ILE A 840 31.95 0.34 -7.33
C ILE A 840 30.75 -0.17 -6.51
N GLN A 841 31.03 -0.92 -5.43
CA GLN A 841 29.97 -1.49 -4.59
C GLN A 841 29.23 -0.42 -3.78
N PHE A 842 29.95 0.56 -3.22
CA PHE A 842 29.34 1.70 -2.52
C PHE A 842 28.37 2.45 -3.45
N VAL A 843 28.77 2.65 -4.70
CA VAL A 843 27.93 3.27 -5.73
C VAL A 843 26.67 2.45 -6.00
N GLY A 844 26.81 1.12 -6.16
CA GLY A 844 25.70 0.21 -6.35
C GLY A 844 24.71 0.24 -5.19
N VAL A 845 25.19 0.12 -3.95
CA VAL A 845 24.37 0.14 -2.72
C VAL A 845 23.64 1.47 -2.59
N PHE A 846 24.30 2.60 -2.87
CA PHE A 846 23.62 3.89 -2.83
C PHE A 846 22.56 3.99 -3.93
N ILE A 847 22.79 3.56 -5.17
CA ILE A 847 21.71 3.65 -6.19
C ILE A 847 20.53 2.77 -5.78
N ALA A 848 20.82 1.56 -5.29
CA ALA A 848 19.82 0.61 -4.84
C ALA A 848 19.00 1.15 -3.65
N SER A 849 19.61 1.90 -2.73
CA SER A 849 18.90 2.44 -1.55
C SER A 849 17.80 3.44 -1.89
N TRP A 850 17.88 4.13 -3.03
CA TRP A 850 16.84 5.06 -3.47
C TRP A 850 15.71 4.39 -4.28
N GLN A 851 15.96 3.18 -4.79
CA GLN A 851 14.99 2.40 -5.56
C GLN A 851 14.25 1.36 -4.70
N ASN A 852 14.82 0.97 -3.56
CA ASN A 852 14.26 -0.10 -2.75
C ASN A 852 13.09 0.38 -1.88
N THR A 853 11.87 0.06 -2.31
CA THR A 853 10.61 0.44 -1.64
C THR A 853 9.89 -0.76 -1.01
N ALA A 854 10.20 -1.98 -1.45
CA ALA A 854 9.45 -3.19 -1.11
C ALA A 854 9.53 -3.54 0.39
N PHE A 855 10.72 -3.46 0.99
CA PHE A 855 10.89 -3.73 2.43
C PHE A 855 10.10 -2.73 3.29
N ILE A 856 10.08 -1.46 2.92
CA ILE A 856 9.34 -0.43 3.66
C ILE A 856 7.83 -0.65 3.50
N LEU A 857 7.36 -0.89 2.28
CA LEU A 857 5.96 -1.17 2.01
C LEU A 857 5.46 -2.35 2.87
N ALA A 858 6.20 -3.44 2.91
CA ALA A 858 5.76 -4.65 3.59
C ALA A 858 5.94 -4.61 5.12
N MET A 859 6.92 -3.86 5.65
CA MET A 859 7.17 -3.77 7.09
C MET A 859 6.29 -2.72 7.79
N THR A 860 6.15 -1.53 7.18
CA THR A 860 5.48 -0.39 7.81
C THR A 860 4.43 0.28 6.91
N GLY A 861 4.37 -0.05 5.62
CA GLY A 861 3.52 0.66 4.65
C GLY A 861 3.89 2.14 4.46
N GLY A 862 5.06 2.56 4.97
CA GLY A 862 5.47 3.97 5.04
C GLY A 862 5.00 4.72 6.30
N ALA A 863 4.37 4.06 7.27
CA ALA A 863 3.92 4.69 8.51
C ALA A 863 5.08 5.20 9.38
N LYS A 864 4.76 6.08 10.35
CA LYS A 864 5.70 6.57 11.39
C LYS A 864 7.03 7.12 10.84
N GLY A 865 6.94 7.85 9.72
CA GLY A 865 8.10 8.52 9.12
C GLY A 865 9.02 7.62 8.31
N THR A 866 8.52 6.47 7.82
CA THR A 866 9.30 5.55 6.98
C THR A 866 9.00 5.66 5.49
N GLU A 867 7.97 6.40 5.07
CA GLU A 867 7.64 6.60 3.66
C GLU A 867 8.77 7.31 2.91
N VAL A 868 9.40 6.60 1.98
CA VAL A 868 10.45 7.10 1.08
C VAL A 868 9.86 7.58 -0.24
N ALA A 869 10.59 8.43 -0.97
CA ALA A 869 10.17 9.09 -2.21
C ALA A 869 9.72 8.08 -3.27
N GLY A 870 10.45 6.97 -3.46
CA GLY A 870 10.05 5.92 -4.38
C GLY A 870 8.70 5.29 -4.02
N LEU A 871 8.43 5.08 -2.73
CA LEU A 871 7.16 4.54 -2.25
C LEU A 871 6.03 5.56 -2.41
N HIS A 872 6.32 6.84 -2.16
CA HIS A 872 5.38 7.93 -2.37
C HIS A 872 4.96 8.08 -3.84
N ILE A 873 5.93 8.04 -4.77
CA ILE A 873 5.69 8.04 -6.22
C ILE A 873 4.83 6.85 -6.61
N PHE A 874 5.15 5.67 -6.08
CA PHE A 874 4.40 4.45 -6.33
C PHE A 874 2.93 4.57 -5.88
N TYR A 875 2.68 5.07 -4.67
CA TYR A 875 1.31 5.31 -4.21
C TYR A 875 0.56 6.32 -5.09
N LYS A 876 1.21 7.43 -5.47
CA LYS A 876 0.59 8.45 -6.34
C LYS A 876 0.23 7.88 -7.71
N ALA A 877 1.12 7.11 -8.34
CA ALA A 877 0.87 6.53 -9.66
C ALA A 877 -0.16 5.39 -9.62
N TYR A 878 0.04 4.39 -8.77
CA TYR A 878 -0.68 3.11 -8.89
C TYR A 878 -1.86 2.95 -7.94
N LEU A 879 -1.87 3.64 -6.79
CA LEU A 879 -3.02 3.62 -5.87
C LEU A 879 -3.96 4.79 -6.09
N TYR A 880 -3.42 5.97 -6.41
CA TYR A 880 -4.21 7.18 -6.57
C TYR A 880 -4.43 7.59 -8.03
N LEU A 881 -3.85 6.87 -8.99
CA LEU A 881 -3.95 7.11 -10.44
C LEU A 881 -3.49 8.50 -10.88
N LYS A 882 -2.64 9.16 -10.07
CA LYS A 882 -2.09 10.49 -10.36
C LYS A 882 -0.73 10.35 -11.06
N PHE A 883 -0.73 9.84 -12.29
CA PHE A 883 0.48 9.61 -13.08
C PHE A 883 1.23 10.91 -13.42
N GLY A 884 0.53 12.00 -13.69
CA GLY A 884 1.15 13.30 -13.97
C GLY A 884 2.00 13.82 -12.79
N PRO A 885 1.40 13.99 -11.59
CA PRO A 885 2.15 14.32 -10.37
C PRO A 885 3.27 13.31 -10.05
N ALA A 886 3.03 12.01 -10.17
CA ALA A 886 4.04 10.98 -9.89
C ALA A 886 5.25 11.07 -10.84
N THR A 887 5.01 11.37 -12.12
CA THR A 887 6.07 11.56 -13.11
C THR A 887 6.87 12.84 -12.85
N ALA A 888 6.19 13.93 -12.46
CA ALA A 888 6.86 15.17 -12.04
C ALA A 888 7.78 14.94 -10.83
N MET A 889 7.29 14.20 -9.81
CA MET A 889 8.07 13.75 -8.66
C MET A 889 9.32 12.95 -9.07
N ALA A 890 9.16 11.99 -10.00
CA ALA A 890 10.27 11.18 -10.50
C ALA A 890 11.35 12.00 -11.21
N TRP A 891 10.96 13.00 -12.01
CA TRP A 891 11.91 13.92 -12.67
C TRP A 891 12.67 14.79 -11.67
N VAL A 892 11.98 15.33 -10.65
CA VAL A 892 12.62 16.10 -9.57
C VAL A 892 13.59 15.22 -8.80
N LEU A 893 13.20 14.00 -8.43
CA LEU A 893 14.09 13.05 -7.77
C LEU A 893 15.31 12.71 -8.63
N GLY A 894 15.10 12.45 -9.92
CA GLY A 894 16.18 12.20 -10.87
C GLY A 894 17.16 13.37 -10.95
N PHE A 895 16.65 14.60 -10.97
CA PHE A 895 17.48 15.81 -10.91
C PHE A 895 18.27 15.92 -9.61
N MET A 896 17.68 15.61 -8.45
CA MET A 896 18.39 15.62 -7.18
C MET A 896 19.54 14.59 -7.12
N LEU A 897 19.38 13.45 -7.80
CA LEU A 897 20.38 12.37 -7.83
C LEU A 897 21.45 12.53 -8.91
N ILE A 898 21.24 13.43 -9.88
CA ILE A 898 22.11 13.55 -11.05
C ILE A 898 23.52 14.03 -10.70
N GLY A 899 23.63 14.99 -9.76
CA GLY A 899 24.91 15.57 -9.35
C GLY A 899 25.85 14.50 -8.80
N PHE A 900 25.32 13.63 -7.94
CA PHE A 900 26.06 12.49 -7.41
C PHE A 900 26.49 11.56 -8.56
N THR A 901 25.60 11.22 -9.49
CA THR A 901 25.91 10.33 -10.61
C THR A 901 27.12 10.78 -11.43
N VAL A 902 27.27 12.09 -11.65
CA VAL A 902 28.43 12.63 -12.39
C VAL A 902 29.74 12.51 -11.64
N ASP A 903 29.74 12.81 -10.36
CA ASP A 903 30.96 12.69 -9.55
C ASP A 903 31.41 11.22 -9.46
N ARG A 904 30.47 10.27 -9.46
CA ARG A 904 30.78 8.82 -9.56
C ARG A 904 31.43 8.45 -10.88
N LEU A 905 30.85 8.87 -12.01
CA LEU A 905 31.39 8.56 -13.33
C LEU A 905 32.82 9.10 -13.49
N ARG A 906 33.12 10.26 -12.90
CA ARG A 906 34.48 10.82 -12.85
C ARG A 906 35.45 9.97 -12.03
N ILE A 907 34.99 9.38 -10.92
CA ILE A 907 35.83 8.50 -10.11
C ILE A 907 36.09 7.19 -10.87
N LEU A 908 35.05 6.60 -11.46
CA LEU A 908 35.17 5.37 -12.25
C LEU A 908 36.06 5.54 -13.49
N SER A 909 35.99 6.67 -14.19
CA SER A 909 36.81 6.93 -15.37
C SER A 909 38.31 7.07 -15.07
N ARG A 910 38.67 7.29 -13.79
CA ARG A 910 40.06 7.37 -13.32
C ARG A 910 40.61 6.02 -12.84
N LEU A 911 39.77 5.00 -12.73
CA LEU A 911 40.19 3.67 -12.33
C LEU A 911 40.77 2.95 -13.55
N GLU A 912 42.10 2.92 -13.65
CA GLU A 912 42.77 2.00 -14.58
C GLU A 912 42.61 0.58 -14.05
N PHE A 913 41.93 -0.27 -14.83
CA PHE A 913 41.96 -1.72 -14.61
C PHE A 913 43.34 -2.23 -15.04
N LYS A 914 44.34 -2.11 -14.17
CA LYS A 914 45.59 -2.83 -14.37
C LYS A 914 45.28 -4.32 -14.22
N THR A 915 45.25 -5.03 -15.33
CA THR A 915 45.33 -6.49 -15.33
C THR A 915 46.63 -6.86 -14.62
N THR A 916 46.53 -7.54 -13.49
CA THR A 916 47.66 -8.14 -12.79
C THR A 916 48.29 -9.18 -13.73
N GLY A 917 49.26 -8.75 -14.53
CA GLY A 917 49.83 -9.60 -15.56
C GLY A 917 50.76 -8.97 -16.59
N ASN A 918 51.24 -7.72 -16.43
CA ASN A 918 52.45 -7.30 -17.14
C ASN A 918 53.61 -7.28 -16.16
N LYS A 919 54.41 -8.35 -16.22
CA LYS A 919 55.82 -8.30 -15.83
C LYS A 919 56.54 -7.61 -16.98
N ASP A 920 56.90 -6.35 -16.79
CA ASP A 920 58.07 -5.72 -17.39
C ASP A 920 58.70 -4.81 -16.34
#